data_AF-A0A935KQ11-F1
#
_entry.id   AF-A0A935KQ11-F1
#
_cell.length_a   1.000
_cell.length_b   1.000
_cell.length_c   1.000
_cell.angle_alpha   90.00
_cell.angle_beta   90.00
_cell.angle_gamma   90.00
#
_symmetry.space_group_name_H-M   'P 1'
#
loop_
_entity.id
_entity.type
_entity.pdbx_description
1 polymer ?
#
loop_
_entity_poly.entity_id
_entity_poly.type
_entity_poly.pdbx_seq_one_letter_code
_entity_poly.pdbx_strand_id
1 'polypeptide(L)'
;MKRFFLVPLVFVFATFLMISGCTEDTVVNPPSGTTTELGTLTSTPTGIIQNTSTLVKFQLSVKPGVTLVDANIKINKKDASGNLTEIGLLKDNGDTTNGDEISNDGIYNGRVSVNEPSAGDITYVGSALVSYQGQNVTANSNTTSIVIYSSVSVSTINQNKQTLKSAETFFLNSLGGNLNNYENAMTQTAAYLQTQPGVTSATYSPESPGIKVTYSSGIKGGFLVSQKDAQGHSTQGGFMPDSLRNMRERNSQIPLQMQTRGENSSVRFPDGQMLSDNTMLEPNIVGNRNVLIYTPYRSIFTPDKVPIVKSALDQANCRDFKYTEYANQAATVAVLADMTKFGFVFMDTHGLRGELIFTGEKLDIFKANFTQYYLPLLLSGQLGLWEKLVISNTGTSQDTATVYTVYPEFIKQLPGTFPNTVIFNSSCESTIADNLKDAFFTKGAKVYFGYSKIVYSDFAATMADTVARRFARGLAANEAYYDATDPHNPYSAHFELKSSTNMSFSFSLINGNYEAGTLEGWTKEGDGRILTRLGSISPTQGSYLGIISTGLGYTTSSGSLSQCLKVENNQSSLTLKWNFLSEEFLEFIHSEFQDYFRIKLIKSDGAEVTLFSKNIDQLAAQFGADTNQIGQLVKVSPDIVFDRGDVYMTNWQSTTLDVTPYRGQTIVIVLICGDIGDSIYDTAILLDEVKIQ
;
A
#
# COMPACT_ATOMS: atom_id res chain seq x y z
N MET A 1 64.11 10.20 -64.35
CA MET A 1 64.21 8.73 -64.25
C MET A 1 63.96 8.34 -62.80
N LYS A 2 62.95 7.50 -62.55
CA LYS A 2 62.64 6.71 -61.34
C LYS A 2 63.41 7.04 -60.03
N ARG A 3 62.68 7.33 -58.94
CA ARG A 3 62.38 6.37 -57.86
C ARG A 3 61.57 7.04 -56.72
N PHE A 4 60.40 6.48 -56.49
CA PHE A 4 59.60 6.64 -55.27
C PHE A 4 60.31 5.96 -54.09
N PHE A 5 60.34 6.62 -52.94
CA PHE A 5 60.42 5.99 -51.63
C PHE A 5 59.51 6.75 -50.67
N LEU A 6 58.46 6.06 -50.20
CA LEU A 6 57.57 6.50 -49.13
C LEU A 6 58.29 6.32 -47.78
N VAL A 7 58.25 7.35 -46.93
CA VAL A 7 58.60 7.29 -45.50
C VAL A 7 57.33 7.68 -44.72
N PRO A 8 56.97 7.00 -43.62
CA PRO A 8 55.73 7.26 -42.90
C PRO A 8 55.87 8.50 -42.02
N LEU A 9 54.91 9.42 -42.14
CA LEU A 9 54.77 10.61 -41.31
C LEU A 9 54.11 10.20 -39.98
N VAL A 10 54.89 10.21 -38.90
CA VAL A 10 54.41 10.06 -37.52
C VAL A 10 53.68 11.34 -37.12
N PHE A 11 52.36 11.26 -36.98
CA PHE A 11 51.54 12.33 -36.39
C PHE A 11 51.59 12.21 -34.86
N VAL A 12 52.39 13.08 -34.22
CA VAL A 12 52.33 13.31 -32.77
C VAL A 12 51.26 14.39 -32.54
N PHE A 13 50.08 13.98 -32.07
CA PHE A 13 49.10 14.91 -31.51
C PHE A 13 49.50 15.17 -30.05
N ALA A 14 50.08 16.34 -29.79
CA ALA A 14 50.27 16.87 -28.45
C ALA A 14 48.95 17.47 -27.97
N THR A 15 48.20 16.73 -27.16
CA THR A 15 47.03 17.25 -26.45
C THR A 15 47.49 17.92 -25.16
N PHE A 16 47.21 19.22 -25.06
CA PHE A 16 47.37 20.05 -23.88
C PHE A 16 46.67 19.43 -22.66
N LEU A 17 47.45 19.12 -21.63
CA LEU A 17 46.97 18.88 -20.26
C LEU A 17 46.58 20.23 -19.64
N MET A 18 45.30 20.58 -19.72
CA MET A 18 44.71 21.58 -18.83
C MET A 18 44.30 20.87 -17.54
N ILE A 19 45.11 21.05 -16.50
CA ILE A 19 44.79 20.64 -15.13
C ILE A 19 43.77 21.66 -14.61
N SER A 20 42.50 21.29 -14.64
CA SER A 20 41.46 21.99 -13.88
C SER A 20 41.74 21.75 -12.40
N GLY A 21 42.06 22.82 -11.67
CA GLY A 21 42.18 22.77 -10.22
C GLY A 21 40.86 22.30 -9.59
N CYS A 22 40.98 21.45 -8.57
CA CYS A 22 39.90 21.07 -7.67
C CYS A 22 39.26 22.35 -7.11
N THR A 23 38.04 22.66 -7.53
CA THR A 23 37.14 23.48 -6.74
C THR A 23 36.62 22.61 -5.61
N GLU A 24 36.81 23.04 -4.36
CA GLU A 24 36.08 22.49 -3.22
C GLU A 24 34.61 22.36 -3.60
N ASP A 25 34.03 21.17 -3.36
CA ASP A 25 32.62 20.91 -3.57
C ASP A 25 31.83 21.98 -2.80
N THR A 26 31.17 22.86 -3.54
CA THR A 26 30.23 23.80 -2.95
C THR A 26 29.14 22.97 -2.30
N VAL A 27 29.06 23.02 -0.97
CA VAL A 27 27.89 22.58 -0.21
C VAL A 27 26.66 23.17 -0.90
N VAL A 28 25.89 22.33 -1.59
CA VAL A 28 24.60 22.74 -2.13
C VAL A 28 23.72 22.90 -0.90
N ASN A 29 23.60 24.14 -0.42
CA ASN A 29 22.62 24.45 0.61
C ASN A 29 21.25 24.02 0.09
N PRO A 30 20.42 23.35 0.91
CA PRO A 30 19.06 23.02 0.53
C PRO A 30 18.33 24.30 0.07
N PRO A 31 17.40 24.20 -0.88
CA PRO A 31 16.71 25.36 -1.42
C PRO A 31 16.11 26.20 -0.28
N SER A 32 16.48 27.47 -0.21
CA SER A 32 15.90 28.44 0.71
C SER A 32 14.38 28.47 0.50
N GLY A 33 13.59 28.27 1.56
CA GLY A 33 12.13 28.10 1.49
C GLY A 33 11.45 29.19 0.66
N THR A 34 10.90 28.82 -0.50
CA THR A 34 10.17 29.70 -1.43
C THR A 34 8.65 29.59 -1.30
N THR A 35 8.14 28.86 -0.30
CA THR A 35 6.71 28.53 -0.22
C THR A 35 6.09 28.91 1.11
N THR A 36 4.89 29.48 1.07
CA THR A 36 4.03 29.77 2.24
C THR A 36 3.06 28.62 2.57
N GLU A 37 3.10 27.53 1.81
CA GLU A 37 2.36 26.30 2.10
C GLU A 37 3.10 25.49 3.18
N LEU A 38 2.40 25.14 4.24
CA LEU A 38 2.98 24.44 5.40
C LEU A 38 3.29 22.98 5.06
N GLY A 39 2.39 22.29 4.36
CA GLY A 39 2.51 20.87 4.09
C GLY A 39 1.17 20.17 3.90
N THR A 40 1.20 18.84 4.02
CA THR A 40 0.05 17.96 3.77
C THR A 40 -0.52 17.43 5.10
N LEU A 41 -1.74 17.86 5.44
CA LEU A 41 -2.55 17.38 6.54
C LEU A 41 -3.45 16.22 6.12
N THR A 42 -3.49 15.19 6.95
CA THR A 42 -4.39 14.05 6.84
C THR A 42 -5.07 13.78 8.19
N SER A 43 -6.19 13.07 8.16
CA SER A 43 -6.93 12.65 9.35
C SER A 43 -7.33 11.18 9.25
N THR A 44 -7.38 10.50 10.39
CA THR A 44 -7.89 9.13 10.50
C THR A 44 -8.61 8.94 11.83
N PRO A 45 -9.87 8.48 11.85
CA PRO A 45 -10.72 8.15 10.68
C PRO A 45 -11.18 9.40 9.90
N THR A 46 -11.62 9.22 8.66
CA THR A 46 -12.19 10.27 7.79
C THR A 46 -13.71 10.46 7.98
N GLY A 47 -14.33 9.69 8.87
CA GLY A 47 -15.72 9.85 9.23
C GLY A 47 -16.05 9.27 10.60
N ILE A 48 -16.96 9.92 11.32
CA ILE A 48 -17.33 9.58 12.70
C ILE A 48 -18.84 9.70 12.91
N ILE A 49 -19.35 9.23 14.05
CA ILE A 49 -20.78 9.28 14.40
C ILE A 49 -21.09 10.54 15.21
N GLN A 50 -22.18 11.22 14.89
CA GLN A 50 -22.65 12.38 15.67
C GLN A 50 -22.84 12.02 17.15
N ASN A 51 -22.60 12.99 18.03
CA ASN A 51 -22.71 12.82 19.49
C ASN A 51 -21.84 11.67 20.06
N THR A 52 -20.81 11.25 19.34
CA THR A 52 -19.87 10.21 19.77
C THR A 52 -18.47 10.80 19.79
N SER A 53 -17.94 11.00 21.00
CA SER A 53 -16.55 11.40 21.18
C SER A 53 -15.63 10.36 20.53
N THR A 54 -14.89 10.80 19.51
CA THR A 54 -14.01 9.94 18.71
C THR A 54 -12.62 10.55 18.69
N LEU A 55 -11.61 9.74 19.01
CA LEU A 55 -10.22 10.17 18.97
C LEU A 55 -9.70 10.10 17.53
N VAL A 56 -9.44 11.26 16.93
CA VAL A 56 -8.95 11.38 15.56
C VAL A 56 -7.45 11.64 15.58
N LYS A 57 -6.67 10.83 14.85
CA LYS A 57 -5.26 11.12 14.58
C LYS A 57 -5.20 12.10 13.41
N PHE A 58 -4.60 13.24 13.64
CA PHE A 58 -4.18 14.18 12.61
C PHE A 58 -2.67 14.02 12.40
N GLN A 59 -2.25 14.00 11.15
CA GLN A 59 -0.84 13.94 10.77
C GLN A 59 -0.57 14.99 9.71
N LEU A 60 0.45 15.81 9.92
CA LEU A 60 0.90 16.82 8.98
C LEU A 60 2.36 16.62 8.64
N SER A 61 2.65 16.35 7.37
CA SER A 61 4.02 16.31 6.85
C SER A 61 4.41 17.70 6.37
N VAL A 62 5.39 18.31 7.05
CA VAL A 62 5.88 19.65 6.71
C VAL A 62 6.68 19.59 5.42
N LYS A 63 6.46 20.56 4.53
CA LYS A 63 7.16 20.61 3.25
C LYS A 63 8.67 20.85 3.45
N PRO A 64 9.56 20.19 2.68
CA PRO A 64 10.99 20.46 2.75
C PRO A 64 11.31 21.95 2.55
N GLY A 65 12.27 22.46 3.33
CA GLY A 65 12.69 23.87 3.30
C GLY A 65 11.81 24.82 4.13
N VAL A 66 10.67 24.37 4.68
CA VAL A 66 9.89 25.15 5.64
C VAL A 66 10.59 25.15 7.00
N THR A 67 10.79 26.34 7.56
CA THR A 67 11.36 26.54 8.89
C THR A 67 10.27 27.06 9.82
N LEU A 68 9.83 26.24 10.77
CA LEU A 68 8.85 26.65 11.77
C LEU A 68 9.50 27.61 12.78
N VAL A 69 8.74 28.61 13.21
CA VAL A 69 9.13 29.52 14.30
C VAL A 69 8.80 28.89 15.65
N ASP A 70 7.72 28.11 15.71
CA ASP A 70 7.28 27.32 16.86
C ASP A 70 7.22 25.82 16.55
N ALA A 71 7.57 24.98 17.52
CA ALA A 71 7.54 23.52 17.39
C ALA A 71 6.12 22.91 17.49
N ASN A 72 5.07 23.74 17.48
CA ASN A 72 3.69 23.25 17.60
C ASN A 72 2.88 23.73 16.40
N ILE A 73 2.21 22.80 15.73
CA ILE A 73 1.27 23.14 14.65
C ILE A 73 -0.15 23.09 15.22
N LYS A 74 -0.92 24.15 15.01
CA LYS A 74 -2.31 24.21 15.44
C LYS A 74 -3.20 23.47 14.47
N ILE A 75 -4.05 22.57 14.96
CA ILE A 75 -5.19 22.06 14.19
C ILE A 75 -6.38 22.94 14.42
N ASN A 76 -6.91 23.47 13.33
CA ASN A 76 -8.06 24.36 13.36
C ASN A 76 -9.23 23.74 12.62
N LYS A 77 -10.42 23.82 13.22
CA LYS A 77 -11.69 23.66 12.53
C LYS A 77 -11.98 24.91 11.69
N LYS A 78 -12.33 24.72 10.43
CA LYS A 78 -12.68 25.79 9.48
C LYS A 78 -14.19 25.85 9.29
N ASP A 79 -14.78 27.00 9.62
CA ASP A 79 -16.21 27.22 9.38
C ASP A 79 -16.52 27.62 7.93
N ALA A 80 -17.80 27.74 7.59
CA ALA A 80 -18.26 28.10 6.25
C ALA A 80 -17.86 29.52 5.81
N SER A 81 -17.55 30.41 6.75
CA SER A 81 -17.03 31.77 6.49
C SER A 81 -15.51 31.80 6.36
N GLY A 82 -14.83 30.67 6.58
CA GLY A 82 -13.38 30.54 6.54
C GLY A 82 -12.67 30.87 7.86
N ASN A 83 -13.40 31.13 8.95
CA ASN A 83 -12.79 31.37 10.25
C ASN A 83 -12.22 30.07 10.81
N LEU A 84 -11.09 30.21 11.51
CA LEU A 84 -10.35 29.10 12.10
C LEU A 84 -10.53 29.09 13.61
N THR A 85 -10.92 27.95 14.16
CA THR A 85 -11.01 27.71 15.61
C THR A 85 -10.07 26.57 15.98
N GLU A 86 -9.09 26.83 16.84
CA GLU A 86 -8.14 25.84 17.32
C GLU A 86 -8.85 24.73 18.13
N ILE A 87 -8.54 23.47 17.81
CA ILE A 87 -9.09 22.30 18.51
C ILE A 87 -8.01 21.40 19.10
N GLY A 88 -6.74 21.62 18.76
CA GLY A 88 -5.63 20.83 19.25
C GLY A 88 -4.30 21.23 18.62
N LEU A 89 -3.25 20.53 19.02
CA LEU A 89 -1.88 20.73 18.56
C LEU A 89 -1.32 19.44 17.95
N LEU A 90 -0.49 19.59 16.93
CA LEU A 90 0.40 18.55 16.44
C LEU A 90 1.83 18.84 16.90
N LYS A 91 2.56 17.78 17.20
CA LYS A 91 3.94 17.82 17.69
C LYS A 91 4.80 16.82 16.95
N ASP A 92 6.07 17.15 16.87
CA ASP A 92 7.17 16.35 16.30
C ASP A 92 8.19 16.13 17.44
N ASN A 93 7.80 15.30 18.41
CA ASN A 93 8.45 15.13 19.70
C ASN A 93 8.70 13.67 20.10
N GLY A 94 8.50 12.69 19.21
CA GLY A 94 8.70 11.26 19.47
C GLY A 94 7.75 10.65 20.50
N ASP A 95 6.66 11.32 20.85
CA ASP A 95 5.70 10.84 21.84
C ASP A 95 4.59 10.01 21.20
N THR A 96 4.76 8.69 21.24
CA THR A 96 3.83 7.73 20.63
C THR A 96 2.40 7.84 21.19
N THR A 97 2.20 8.42 22.37
CA THR A 97 0.86 8.64 22.94
C THR A 97 0.04 9.65 22.13
N ASN A 98 0.70 10.66 21.55
CA ASN A 98 0.06 11.61 20.63
C ASN A 98 0.10 11.14 19.17
N GLY A 99 0.77 10.00 18.92
CA GLY A 99 0.90 9.35 17.62
C GLY A 99 2.14 9.76 16.83
N ASP A 100 3.06 10.48 17.47
CA ASP A 100 4.35 10.87 16.92
C ASP A 100 5.44 9.85 17.27
N GLU A 101 6.09 9.28 16.27
CA GLU A 101 6.97 8.12 16.45
C GLU A 101 8.45 8.49 16.52
N ILE A 102 8.86 9.56 15.85
CA ILE A 102 10.26 9.99 15.79
C ILE A 102 10.28 11.48 16.03
N SER A 103 11.05 11.93 17.02
CA SER A 103 11.21 13.36 17.27
C SER A 103 12.04 14.02 16.17
N ASN A 104 11.61 15.21 15.76
CA ASN A 104 12.27 16.09 14.80
C ASN A 104 12.48 15.46 13.41
N ASP A 105 11.48 14.74 12.90
CA ASP A 105 11.52 14.11 11.57
C ASP A 105 10.76 14.90 10.47
N GLY A 106 10.05 15.96 10.88
CA GLY A 106 9.24 16.81 10.02
C GLY A 106 7.78 16.33 9.85
N ILE A 107 7.38 15.26 10.54
CA ILE A 107 6.02 14.75 10.59
C ILE A 107 5.43 15.09 11.95
N TYR A 108 4.40 15.92 11.94
CA TYR A 108 3.75 16.36 13.17
C TYR A 108 2.47 15.56 13.38
N ASN A 109 2.32 14.96 14.56
CA ASN A 109 1.18 14.14 14.91
C ASN A 109 0.42 14.70 16.11
N GLY A 110 -0.88 14.40 16.17
CA GLY A 110 -1.71 14.74 17.31
C GLY A 110 -3.02 13.96 17.31
N ARG A 111 -3.48 13.58 18.51
CA ARG A 111 -4.76 12.92 18.72
C ARG A 111 -5.75 13.90 19.36
N VAL A 112 -6.82 14.23 18.64
CA VAL A 112 -7.82 15.19 19.09
C VAL A 112 -9.17 14.50 19.23
N SER A 113 -9.85 14.73 20.35
CA SER A 113 -11.21 14.24 20.55
C SER A 113 -12.19 15.12 19.79
N VAL A 114 -12.85 14.55 18.78
CA VAL A 114 -13.87 15.22 17.99
C VAL A 114 -15.24 14.70 18.42
N ASN A 115 -16.16 15.62 18.72
CA ASN A 115 -17.55 15.32 19.03
C ASN A 115 -18.45 16.39 18.43
N GLU A 116 -19.18 16.03 17.38
CA GLU A 116 -20.02 16.97 16.63
C GLU A 116 -21.50 16.62 16.85
N PRO A 117 -22.34 17.61 17.19
CA PRO A 117 -23.75 17.37 17.52
C PRO A 117 -24.64 17.14 16.29
N SER A 118 -24.15 17.54 15.11
CA SER A 118 -24.91 17.55 13.87
C SER A 118 -24.16 16.82 12.77
N ALA A 119 -24.88 16.07 11.94
CA ALA A 119 -24.35 15.46 10.73
C ALA A 119 -23.92 16.52 9.70
N GLY A 120 -22.91 16.19 8.88
CA GLY A 120 -22.35 17.07 7.85
C GLY A 120 -20.84 16.94 7.73
N ASP A 121 -20.24 17.73 6.84
CA ASP A 121 -18.78 17.73 6.63
C ASP A 121 -18.12 18.82 7.47
N ILE A 122 -17.08 18.45 8.22
CA ILE A 122 -16.27 19.40 8.97
C ILE A 122 -14.87 19.45 8.36
N THR A 123 -14.44 20.66 8.02
CA THR A 123 -13.12 20.90 7.40
C THR A 123 -12.10 21.31 8.46
N TYR A 124 -10.89 20.79 8.35
CA TYR A 124 -9.75 21.08 9.22
C TYR A 124 -8.54 21.57 8.42
N VAL A 125 -7.72 22.39 9.06
CA VAL A 125 -6.46 22.93 8.51
C VAL A 125 -5.39 23.02 9.61
N GLY A 126 -4.15 22.70 9.25
CA GLY A 126 -2.98 22.91 10.09
C GLY A 126 -2.42 24.31 9.88
N SER A 127 -2.12 25.03 10.96
CA SER A 127 -1.57 26.39 10.88
C SER A 127 -0.38 26.54 11.82
N ALA A 128 0.69 27.17 11.33
CA ALA A 128 1.90 27.44 12.11
C ALA A 128 2.55 28.76 11.68
N LEU A 129 3.42 29.32 12.52
CA LEU A 129 4.28 30.42 12.14
C LEU A 129 5.53 29.88 11.45
N VAL A 130 5.84 30.38 10.26
CA VAL A 130 7.02 29.98 9.49
C VAL A 130 7.91 31.18 9.23
N SER A 131 9.23 30.95 9.22
CA SER A 131 10.19 31.94 8.79
C SER A 131 10.28 31.93 7.26
N TYR A 132 9.81 33.01 6.63
CA TYR A 132 9.85 33.20 5.20
C TYR A 132 10.54 34.53 4.88
N GLN A 133 11.66 34.47 4.15
CA GLN A 133 12.48 35.65 3.80
C GLN A 133 12.86 36.52 5.03
N GLY A 134 13.09 35.89 6.18
CA GLY A 134 13.44 36.56 7.43
C GLY A 134 12.26 37.22 8.17
N GLN A 135 11.01 37.00 7.72
CA GLN A 135 9.79 37.43 8.41
C GLN A 135 8.99 36.23 8.90
N ASN A 136 8.25 36.41 10.00
CA ASN A 136 7.34 35.40 10.53
C ASN A 136 5.97 35.59 9.86
N VAL A 137 5.53 34.58 9.11
CA VAL A 137 4.23 34.57 8.44
C VAL A 137 3.43 33.34 8.87
N THR A 138 2.11 33.46 8.94
CA THR A 138 1.24 32.30 9.16
C THR A 138 1.14 31.49 7.87
N ALA A 139 1.54 30.24 7.92
CA ALA A 139 1.36 29.27 6.84
C ALA A 139 0.23 28.30 7.19
N ASN A 140 -0.48 27.83 6.17
CA ASN A 140 -1.53 26.83 6.29
C ASN A 140 -1.18 25.58 5.47
N SER A 141 -1.63 24.41 5.93
CA SER A 141 -1.62 23.19 5.14
C SER A 141 -2.74 23.19 4.08
N ASN A 142 -2.79 22.16 3.25
CA ASN A 142 -4.04 21.76 2.60
C ASN A 142 -5.13 21.46 3.66
N THR A 143 -6.39 21.38 3.21
CA THR A 143 -7.51 21.02 4.10
C THR A 143 -7.78 19.52 4.09
N THR A 144 -8.18 18.98 5.23
CA THR A 144 -8.77 17.62 5.33
C THR A 144 -10.20 17.73 5.87
N SER A 145 -11.09 16.81 5.52
CA SER A 145 -12.48 16.83 5.98
C SER A 145 -12.85 15.53 6.67
N ILE A 146 -13.67 15.64 7.73
CA ILE A 146 -14.26 14.51 8.44
C ILE A 146 -15.77 14.58 8.26
N VAL A 147 -16.36 13.48 7.79
CA VAL A 147 -17.81 13.36 7.63
C VAL A 147 -18.45 12.93 8.95
N ILE A 148 -19.43 13.69 9.42
CA ILE A 148 -20.21 13.37 10.62
C ILE A 148 -21.50 12.68 10.18
N TYR A 149 -21.65 11.40 10.53
CA TYR A 149 -22.83 10.61 10.19
C TYR A 149 -23.91 10.69 11.28
N SER A 150 -25.17 10.72 10.86
CA SER A 150 -26.29 10.47 11.75
C SER A 150 -26.16 9.11 12.43
N SER A 151 -26.41 9.06 13.73
CA SER A 151 -26.30 7.83 14.50
C SER A 151 -27.38 6.83 14.12
N VAL A 152 -26.99 5.57 13.94
CA VAL A 152 -27.89 4.43 13.74
C VAL A 152 -27.73 3.48 14.93
N SER A 153 -28.84 3.07 15.53
CA SER A 153 -28.80 2.21 16.71
C SER A 153 -28.29 0.80 16.36
N VAL A 154 -27.59 0.17 17.31
CA VAL A 154 -27.15 -1.22 17.21
C VAL A 154 -28.34 -2.18 16.97
N SER A 155 -29.52 -1.85 17.50
CA SER A 155 -30.75 -2.62 17.26
C SER A 155 -31.13 -2.65 15.78
N THR A 156 -30.96 -1.54 15.05
CA THR A 156 -31.21 -1.48 13.60
C THR A 156 -30.22 -2.33 12.83
N ILE A 157 -28.94 -2.34 13.22
CA ILE A 157 -27.94 -3.23 12.60
C ILE A 157 -28.27 -4.70 12.84
N ASN A 158 -28.67 -5.04 14.06
CA ASN A 158 -29.09 -6.40 14.40
C ASN A 158 -30.35 -6.82 13.62
N GLN A 159 -31.29 -5.88 13.41
CA GLN A 159 -32.45 -6.12 12.57
C GLN A 159 -32.05 -6.40 11.11
N ASN A 160 -31.13 -5.63 10.54
CA ASN A 160 -30.62 -5.88 9.19
C ASN A 160 -29.98 -7.28 9.08
N LYS A 161 -29.18 -7.68 10.08
CA LYS A 161 -28.60 -9.03 10.16
C LYS A 161 -29.69 -10.11 10.18
N GLN A 162 -30.72 -9.93 11.00
CA GLN A 162 -31.84 -10.88 11.10
C GLN A 162 -32.65 -10.97 9.80
N THR A 163 -32.88 -9.84 9.13
CA THR A 163 -33.53 -9.78 7.80
C THR A 163 -32.75 -10.57 6.75
N LEU A 164 -31.43 -10.47 6.72
CA LEU A 164 -30.62 -11.26 5.80
C LEU A 164 -30.63 -12.76 6.15
N LYS A 165 -30.66 -13.08 7.45
CA LYS A 165 -30.73 -14.47 7.90
C LYS A 165 -32.07 -15.14 7.58
N SER A 166 -33.17 -14.39 7.69
CA SER A 166 -34.49 -14.88 7.29
C SER A 166 -34.59 -15.06 5.77
N ALA A 167 -33.88 -14.25 4.99
CA ALA A 167 -33.76 -14.42 3.54
C ALA A 167 -33.15 -15.78 3.17
N GLU A 168 -32.13 -16.24 3.90
CA GLU A 168 -31.55 -17.57 3.70
C GLU A 168 -32.61 -18.67 3.87
N THR A 169 -33.35 -18.61 4.98
CA THR A 169 -34.39 -19.61 5.28
C THR A 169 -35.49 -19.58 4.21
N PHE A 170 -35.90 -18.39 3.80
CA PHE A 170 -36.88 -18.21 2.74
C PHE A 170 -36.38 -18.78 1.40
N PHE A 171 -35.14 -18.46 1.02
CA PHE A 171 -34.51 -18.96 -0.20
C PHE A 171 -34.45 -20.49 -0.22
N LEU A 172 -33.98 -21.13 0.85
CA LEU A 172 -33.87 -22.59 0.93
C LEU A 172 -35.25 -23.27 0.82
N ASN A 173 -36.28 -22.69 1.46
CA ASN A 173 -37.64 -23.19 1.36
C ASN A 173 -38.21 -23.03 -0.06
N SER A 174 -38.00 -21.87 -0.68
CA SER A 174 -38.40 -21.64 -2.07
C SER A 174 -37.62 -22.52 -3.05
N LEU A 175 -36.34 -22.82 -2.79
CA LEU A 175 -35.52 -23.70 -3.62
C LEU A 175 -36.03 -25.15 -3.56
N GLY A 176 -36.43 -25.62 -2.37
CA GLY A 176 -37.02 -26.94 -2.17
C GLY A 176 -36.08 -28.09 -2.54
N GLY A 177 -34.76 -27.89 -2.46
CA GLY A 177 -33.76 -28.88 -2.89
C GLY A 177 -33.68 -29.10 -4.41
N ASN A 178 -34.27 -28.22 -5.22
CA ASN A 178 -34.27 -28.33 -6.67
C ASN A 178 -33.56 -27.12 -7.31
N LEU A 179 -32.34 -27.33 -7.81
CA LEU A 179 -31.54 -26.26 -8.45
C LEU A 179 -32.21 -25.66 -9.70
N ASN A 180 -33.12 -26.37 -10.36
CA ASN A 180 -33.89 -25.81 -11.47
C ASN A 180 -34.87 -24.71 -11.02
N ASN A 181 -35.20 -24.65 -9.73
CA ASN A 181 -36.07 -23.64 -9.15
C ASN A 181 -35.30 -22.40 -8.65
N TYR A 182 -33.98 -22.35 -8.84
CA TYR A 182 -33.12 -21.30 -8.29
C TYR A 182 -33.54 -19.89 -8.69
N GLU A 183 -33.85 -19.64 -9.98
CA GLU A 183 -34.26 -18.32 -10.46
C GLU A 183 -35.49 -17.81 -9.72
N ASN A 184 -36.52 -18.67 -9.64
CA ASN A 184 -37.76 -18.37 -8.97
C ASN A 184 -37.52 -18.21 -7.47
N ALA A 185 -36.67 -19.04 -6.86
CA ALA A 185 -36.29 -18.89 -5.46
C ALA A 185 -35.59 -17.54 -5.18
N MET A 186 -34.66 -17.11 -6.03
CA MET A 186 -34.01 -15.79 -5.93
C MET A 186 -35.00 -14.64 -6.13
N THR A 187 -35.87 -14.76 -7.13
CA THR A 187 -36.92 -13.75 -7.42
C THR A 187 -37.88 -13.59 -6.25
N GLN A 188 -38.36 -14.71 -5.69
CA GLN A 188 -39.23 -14.70 -4.52
C GLN A 188 -38.50 -14.19 -3.28
N THR A 189 -37.22 -14.53 -3.10
CA THR A 189 -36.40 -14.04 -1.97
C THR A 189 -36.20 -12.52 -2.06
N ALA A 190 -35.99 -11.97 -3.26
CA ALA A 190 -35.89 -10.53 -3.44
C ALA A 190 -37.21 -9.82 -3.14
N ALA A 191 -38.34 -10.38 -3.61
CA ALA A 191 -39.67 -9.87 -3.29
C ALA A 191 -39.95 -9.95 -1.77
N TYR A 192 -39.58 -11.05 -1.11
CA TYR A 192 -39.66 -11.19 0.34
C TYR A 192 -38.84 -10.12 1.06
N LEU A 193 -37.58 -9.92 0.67
CA LEU A 193 -36.68 -8.90 1.23
C LEU A 193 -37.26 -7.49 1.09
N GLN A 194 -37.86 -7.16 -0.05
CA GLN A 194 -38.48 -5.87 -0.31
C GLN A 194 -39.63 -5.55 0.67
N THR A 195 -40.26 -6.57 1.26
CA THR A 195 -41.32 -6.40 2.27
C THR A 195 -40.81 -6.30 3.71
N GLN A 196 -39.52 -6.54 3.95
CA GLN A 196 -38.98 -6.57 5.30
C GLN A 196 -38.84 -5.15 5.88
N PRO A 197 -39.10 -4.95 7.19
CA PRO A 197 -39.00 -3.64 7.79
C PRO A 197 -37.58 -3.07 7.67
N GLY A 198 -37.47 -1.79 7.32
CA GLY A 198 -36.19 -1.11 7.14
C GLY A 198 -35.52 -1.33 5.78
N VAL A 199 -36.06 -2.20 4.90
CA VAL A 199 -35.58 -2.34 3.52
C VAL A 199 -36.22 -1.29 2.63
N THR A 200 -35.40 -0.49 1.94
CA THR A 200 -35.86 0.49 0.94
C THR A 200 -35.85 -0.11 -0.46
N SER A 201 -34.86 -0.94 -0.79
CA SER A 201 -34.81 -1.69 -2.04
C SER A 201 -34.20 -3.07 -1.86
N ALA A 202 -34.75 -4.06 -2.57
CA ALA A 202 -34.16 -5.38 -2.76
C ALA A 202 -34.23 -5.76 -4.24
N THR A 203 -33.09 -5.79 -4.92
CA THR A 203 -33.02 -6.01 -6.37
C THR A 203 -32.27 -7.29 -6.71
N TYR A 204 -32.95 -8.14 -7.48
CA TYR A 204 -32.37 -9.31 -8.13
C TYR A 204 -32.37 -9.09 -9.63
N SER A 205 -31.25 -9.43 -10.27
CA SER A 205 -31.17 -9.57 -11.72
C SER A 205 -30.84 -11.02 -12.01
N PRO A 206 -31.51 -11.66 -12.99
CA PRO A 206 -31.12 -12.99 -13.48
C PRO A 206 -29.67 -13.10 -13.92
N GLU A 207 -29.01 -11.97 -14.20
CA GLU A 207 -27.59 -11.91 -14.57
C GLU A 207 -26.64 -11.74 -13.37
N SER A 208 -27.17 -11.69 -12.15
CA SER A 208 -26.41 -11.49 -10.91
C SER A 208 -26.64 -12.69 -10.00
N PRO A 209 -25.58 -13.31 -9.47
CA PRO A 209 -25.76 -14.44 -8.56
C PRO A 209 -26.12 -14.01 -7.12
N GLY A 210 -26.42 -12.73 -6.90
CA GLY A 210 -26.84 -12.19 -5.61
C GLY A 210 -27.95 -11.15 -5.71
N ILE A 211 -28.63 -10.93 -4.58
CA ILE A 211 -29.67 -9.92 -4.36
C ILE A 211 -29.00 -8.74 -3.65
N LYS A 212 -29.13 -7.52 -4.19
CA LYS A 212 -28.65 -6.30 -3.55
C LYS A 212 -29.76 -5.72 -2.68
N VAL A 213 -29.41 -5.27 -1.48
CA VAL A 213 -30.36 -4.68 -0.52
C VAL A 213 -29.85 -3.32 -0.07
N THR A 214 -30.74 -2.32 -0.05
CA THR A 214 -30.51 -1.03 0.57
C THR A 214 -31.46 -0.86 1.74
N TYR A 215 -30.95 -0.41 2.88
CA TYR A 215 -31.73 -0.16 4.08
C TYR A 215 -32.08 1.33 4.23
N SER A 216 -33.11 1.65 4.99
CA SER A 216 -33.51 3.03 5.33
C SER A 216 -32.44 3.79 6.12
N SER A 217 -31.52 3.07 6.75
CA SER A 217 -30.31 3.61 7.38
C SER A 217 -29.23 4.07 6.38
N GLY A 218 -29.41 3.83 5.08
CA GLY A 218 -28.39 4.06 4.05
C GLY A 218 -27.38 2.92 3.90
N ILE A 219 -27.37 1.97 4.85
CA ILE A 219 -26.49 0.79 4.79
C ILE A 219 -26.85 -0.05 3.56
N LYS A 220 -25.79 -0.51 2.88
CA LYS A 220 -25.88 -1.42 1.74
C LYS A 220 -25.61 -2.85 2.18
N GLY A 221 -26.18 -3.81 1.47
CA GLY A 221 -25.97 -5.21 1.76
C GLY A 221 -26.52 -6.11 0.68
N GLY A 222 -26.68 -7.39 1.02
CA GLY A 222 -27.25 -8.33 0.09
C GLY A 222 -27.23 -9.77 0.55
N PHE A 223 -27.63 -10.62 -0.37
CA PHE A 223 -27.66 -12.07 -0.22
C PHE A 223 -26.95 -12.70 -1.42
N LEU A 224 -25.91 -13.49 -1.17
CA LEU A 224 -25.14 -14.19 -2.19
C LEU A 224 -25.26 -15.70 -1.99
N VAL A 225 -25.59 -16.43 -3.06
CA VAL A 225 -25.60 -17.90 -3.04
C VAL A 225 -24.46 -18.42 -3.89
N SER A 226 -23.61 -19.27 -3.33
CA SER A 226 -22.57 -20.04 -4.03
C SER A 226 -22.91 -21.52 -4.01
N GLN A 227 -22.39 -22.31 -4.96
CA GLN A 227 -22.58 -23.76 -5.01
C GLN A 227 -21.25 -24.51 -4.94
N LYS A 228 -21.25 -25.65 -4.23
CA LYS A 228 -20.22 -26.70 -4.35
C LYS A 228 -20.57 -27.69 -5.47
N ASP A 229 -19.59 -28.03 -6.30
CA ASP A 229 -19.73 -29.12 -7.27
C ASP A 229 -19.70 -30.51 -6.59
N ALA A 230 -19.85 -31.58 -7.39
CA ALA A 230 -19.87 -32.96 -6.89
C ALA A 230 -18.51 -33.44 -6.34
N GLN A 231 -17.44 -32.71 -6.65
CA GLN A 231 -16.06 -32.95 -6.21
C GLN A 231 -15.68 -32.06 -5.02
N GLY A 232 -16.59 -31.18 -4.57
CA GLY A 232 -16.41 -30.27 -3.45
C GLY A 232 -15.77 -28.92 -3.82
N HIS A 233 -15.47 -28.66 -5.09
CA HIS A 233 -14.96 -27.36 -5.52
C HIS A 233 -16.06 -26.31 -5.47
N SER A 234 -15.68 -25.08 -5.11
CA SER A 234 -16.58 -23.92 -5.06
C SER A 234 -16.20 -22.92 -6.13
N THR A 235 -17.18 -22.22 -6.69
CA THR A 235 -16.93 -21.05 -7.53
C THR A 235 -16.39 -19.89 -6.68
N GLN A 236 -15.55 -19.03 -7.26
CA GLN A 236 -15.02 -17.82 -6.58
C GLN A 236 -16.04 -16.67 -6.52
N GLY A 237 -17.34 -16.99 -6.58
CA GLY A 237 -18.44 -16.03 -6.69
C GLY A 237 -19.75 -16.75 -6.41
N GLY A 238 -20.87 -16.16 -6.82
CA GLY A 238 -22.15 -16.85 -6.65
C GLY A 238 -22.47 -17.85 -7.77
N PHE A 239 -23.61 -18.53 -7.64
CA PHE A 239 -24.11 -19.57 -8.53
C PHE A 239 -25.25 -19.03 -9.41
N MET A 240 -25.34 -19.54 -10.64
CA MET A 240 -26.47 -19.34 -11.56
C MET A 240 -26.69 -20.63 -12.35
N PRO A 241 -27.93 -21.17 -12.54
CA PRO A 241 -28.24 -22.39 -13.31
C PRO A 241 -28.28 -22.18 -14.83
N ASP A 242 -28.08 -23.26 -15.61
CA ASP A 242 -27.97 -23.27 -17.08
C ASP A 242 -29.09 -22.55 -17.84
N SER A 243 -30.34 -22.69 -17.41
CA SER A 243 -31.52 -22.11 -18.08
C SER A 243 -31.47 -20.57 -18.15
N LEU A 244 -30.87 -19.95 -17.13
CA LEU A 244 -30.69 -18.49 -17.04
C LEU A 244 -29.47 -17.99 -17.80
N ARG A 245 -28.52 -18.89 -18.11
CA ARG A 245 -27.22 -18.55 -18.71
C ARG A 245 -27.38 -18.12 -20.18
N ASN A 246 -28.33 -18.71 -20.91
CA ASN A 246 -28.54 -18.50 -22.36
C ASN A 246 -29.30 -17.21 -22.74
N MET A 247 -29.74 -16.39 -21.77
CA MET A 247 -30.28 -15.06 -22.07
C MET A 247 -29.19 -14.07 -22.51
N ARG A 248 -27.92 -14.35 -22.17
CA ARG A 248 -26.75 -13.55 -22.60
C ARG A 248 -26.41 -13.69 -24.08
N GLU A 249 -26.72 -14.83 -24.70
CA GLU A 249 -26.48 -15.03 -26.15
C GLU A 249 -27.54 -14.34 -27.03
N ARG A 250 -28.74 -14.08 -26.50
CA ARG A 250 -29.89 -13.63 -27.31
C ARG A 250 -30.17 -12.13 -27.27
N ASN A 251 -29.77 -11.40 -26.22
CA ASN A 251 -30.24 -10.01 -26.02
C ASN A 251 -29.14 -8.96 -25.77
N SER A 252 -27.92 -9.13 -26.29
CA SER A 252 -27.05 -7.95 -26.51
C SER A 252 -27.54 -7.16 -27.73
N GLN A 253 -28.66 -6.44 -27.57
CA GLN A 253 -29.24 -5.55 -28.60
C GLN A 253 -29.31 -4.09 -28.14
N ILE A 254 -28.40 -3.63 -27.27
CA ILE A 254 -28.23 -2.20 -27.06
C ILE A 254 -26.99 -1.76 -27.86
N PRO A 255 -27.18 -1.07 -29.02
CA PRO A 255 -26.07 -0.45 -29.73
C PRO A 255 -25.23 0.37 -28.75
N LEU A 256 -23.91 0.41 -28.94
CA LEU A 256 -22.96 1.13 -28.08
C LEU A 256 -23.37 2.58 -27.72
N GLN A 257 -24.23 3.15 -28.55
CA GLN A 257 -24.78 4.50 -28.54
C GLN A 257 -25.98 4.68 -27.59
N MET A 258 -26.63 3.60 -27.16
CA MET A 258 -27.86 3.62 -26.34
C MET A 258 -27.68 2.96 -24.96
N GLN A 259 -26.44 2.62 -24.60
CA GLN A 259 -26.11 2.22 -23.24
C GLN A 259 -26.07 3.46 -22.35
N THR A 260 -26.72 3.42 -21.18
CA THR A 260 -26.60 4.44 -20.13
C THR A 260 -25.15 4.50 -19.66
N ARG A 261 -24.37 5.38 -20.28
CA ARG A 261 -23.09 5.83 -19.76
C ARG A 261 -23.40 6.83 -18.67
N GLY A 262 -22.80 6.69 -17.49
CA GLY A 262 -22.65 7.83 -16.59
C GLY A 262 -22.05 8.96 -17.41
N GLU A 263 -22.65 10.14 -17.35
CA GLU A 263 -22.08 11.32 -17.97
C GLU A 263 -20.67 11.50 -17.42
N ASN A 264 -19.67 11.09 -18.19
CA ASN A 264 -18.38 11.74 -18.14
C ASN A 264 -18.68 13.18 -18.53
N SER A 265 -18.90 14.04 -17.54
CA SER A 265 -18.59 15.45 -17.72
C SER A 265 -17.14 15.47 -18.16
N SER A 266 -16.96 15.55 -19.48
CA SER A 266 -15.71 15.93 -20.09
C SER A 266 -15.45 17.36 -19.66
N VAL A 267 -15.00 17.52 -18.43
CA VAL A 267 -14.08 18.60 -18.11
C VAL A 267 -12.90 18.29 -19.01
N ARG A 268 -12.84 19.00 -20.15
CA ARG A 268 -11.56 19.25 -20.79
C ARG A 268 -10.73 19.89 -19.68
N PHE A 269 -9.89 19.08 -19.04
CA PHE A 269 -8.76 19.63 -18.31
C PHE A 269 -8.01 20.47 -19.34
N PRO A 270 -7.86 21.79 -19.11
CA PRO A 270 -6.95 22.57 -19.93
C PRO A 270 -5.62 21.83 -19.93
N ASP A 271 -5.01 21.63 -21.10
CA ASP A 271 -3.60 21.26 -21.20
C ASP A 271 -2.82 22.28 -20.35
N GLY A 272 -2.43 21.86 -19.16
CA GLY A 272 -2.09 22.77 -18.09
C GLY A 272 -1.88 22.02 -16.78
N GLN A 273 -0.77 21.28 -16.73
CA GLN A 273 -0.21 20.63 -15.54
C GLN A 273 -1.13 19.62 -14.85
N MET A 274 -1.06 18.37 -15.34
CA MET A 274 -1.08 17.21 -14.44
C MET A 274 0.02 17.45 -13.39
N LEU A 275 -0.33 18.01 -12.23
CA LEU A 275 0.49 17.89 -11.04
C LEU A 275 0.40 16.41 -10.66
N SER A 276 1.30 15.62 -11.22
CA SER A 276 1.62 14.31 -10.71
C SER A 276 2.22 14.53 -9.32
N ASP A 277 1.45 14.26 -8.27
CA ASP A 277 1.97 14.13 -6.91
C ASP A 277 2.91 12.90 -6.75
N ASN A 278 3.31 12.28 -7.88
CA ASN A 278 4.39 11.29 -7.96
C ASN A 278 5.44 11.77 -8.98
N THR A 279 6.09 12.89 -8.69
CA THR A 279 7.37 13.17 -9.33
C THR A 279 8.39 12.21 -8.74
N MET A 280 8.73 11.13 -9.45
CA MET A 280 10.09 10.51 -9.54
C MET A 280 10.11 9.02 -9.94
N LEU A 281 8.98 8.30 -10.03
CA LEU A 281 8.98 6.97 -10.66
C LEU A 281 8.70 7.04 -12.15
N GLU A 282 9.48 6.27 -12.92
CA GLU A 282 9.11 5.90 -14.28
C GLU A 282 7.69 5.30 -14.28
N PRO A 283 6.75 5.83 -15.08
CA PRO A 283 5.32 5.52 -14.97
C PRO A 283 4.98 4.05 -15.28
N ASN A 284 5.95 3.27 -15.76
CA ASN A 284 5.82 1.86 -16.16
C ASN A 284 6.63 0.90 -15.28
N ILE A 285 7.05 1.33 -14.08
CA ILE A 285 7.74 0.49 -13.12
C ILE A 285 6.87 0.26 -11.88
N VAL A 286 6.74 -1.01 -11.49
CA VAL A 286 6.09 -1.41 -10.23
C VAL A 286 6.96 -0.94 -9.06
N GLY A 287 6.37 -0.18 -8.15
CA GLY A 287 7.15 0.61 -7.19
C GLY A 287 7.74 -0.16 -6.03
N ASN A 288 7.43 -1.42 -5.77
CA ASN A 288 8.22 -2.29 -4.87
C ASN A 288 7.84 -3.76 -5.06
N ARG A 289 8.57 -4.68 -4.43
CA ARG A 289 8.27 -6.12 -4.44
C ARG A 289 7.63 -6.62 -3.15
N ASN A 290 6.99 -5.73 -2.39
CA ASN A 290 6.08 -6.14 -1.33
C ASN A 290 4.80 -6.70 -1.95
N VAL A 291 4.37 -7.86 -1.47
CA VAL A 291 3.26 -8.64 -1.98
C VAL A 291 2.19 -8.78 -0.91
N LEU A 292 0.99 -8.27 -1.17
CA LEU A 292 -0.19 -8.60 -0.37
C LEU A 292 -0.87 -9.83 -0.94
N ILE A 293 -1.08 -10.84 -0.11
CA ILE A 293 -1.87 -12.04 -0.42
C ILE A 293 -3.11 -12.02 0.48
N TYR A 294 -4.26 -11.67 -0.11
CA TYR A 294 -5.54 -11.54 0.60
C TYR A 294 -6.52 -12.64 0.17
N THR A 295 -6.70 -13.65 1.03
CA THR A 295 -7.39 -14.91 0.70
C THR A 295 -8.44 -15.31 1.75
N PRO A 296 -9.52 -14.54 1.92
CA PRO A 296 -10.54 -14.76 2.95
C PRO A 296 -11.31 -16.09 2.85
N TYR A 297 -11.13 -16.83 1.75
CA TYR A 297 -11.82 -18.10 1.49
C TYR A 297 -10.84 -19.22 1.10
N ARG A 298 -9.58 -19.11 1.51
CA ARG A 298 -8.51 -20.07 1.20
C ARG A 298 -8.89 -21.51 1.54
N SER A 299 -9.57 -21.76 2.65
CA SER A 299 -9.95 -23.12 3.09
C SER A 299 -11.03 -23.78 2.23
N ILE A 300 -11.72 -23.03 1.37
CA ILE A 300 -12.82 -23.54 0.53
C ILE A 300 -12.54 -23.44 -0.97
N PHE A 301 -11.55 -22.64 -1.38
CA PHE A 301 -11.09 -22.62 -2.77
C PHE A 301 -10.05 -23.70 -3.00
N THR A 302 -10.26 -24.50 -4.04
CA THR A 302 -9.37 -25.60 -4.42
C THR A 302 -9.13 -25.53 -5.93
N PRO A 303 -7.87 -25.54 -6.38
CA PRO A 303 -6.64 -25.58 -5.58
C PRO A 303 -6.38 -24.28 -4.80
N ASP A 304 -5.60 -24.40 -3.73
CA ASP A 304 -5.06 -23.26 -2.99
C ASP A 304 -4.01 -22.54 -3.86
N LYS A 305 -4.26 -21.26 -4.16
CA LYS A 305 -3.43 -20.47 -5.08
C LYS A 305 -2.23 -19.83 -4.40
N VAL A 306 -2.20 -19.75 -3.06
CA VAL A 306 -1.13 -19.07 -2.34
C VAL A 306 0.25 -19.72 -2.59
N PRO A 307 0.42 -21.04 -2.45
CA PRO A 307 1.71 -21.68 -2.73
C PRO A 307 2.14 -21.53 -4.19
N ILE A 308 1.18 -21.50 -5.11
CA ILE A 308 1.41 -21.33 -6.55
C ILE A 308 2.02 -19.96 -6.83
N VAL A 309 1.37 -18.89 -6.33
CA VAL A 309 1.85 -17.50 -6.51
C VAL A 309 3.21 -17.29 -5.84
N LYS A 310 3.40 -17.75 -4.60
CA LYS A 310 4.68 -17.61 -3.89
C LYS A 310 5.80 -18.37 -4.60
N SER A 311 5.56 -19.63 -4.97
CA SER A 311 6.56 -20.42 -5.72
C SER A 311 6.90 -19.78 -7.07
N ALA A 312 5.94 -19.16 -7.74
CA ALA A 312 6.17 -18.47 -9.00
C ALA A 312 7.08 -17.24 -8.84
N LEU A 313 6.86 -16.46 -7.78
CA LEU A 313 7.64 -15.26 -7.46
C LEU A 313 9.03 -15.62 -6.90
N ASP A 314 9.15 -16.64 -6.05
CA ASP A 314 10.40 -17.08 -5.44
C ASP A 314 11.38 -17.75 -6.43
N GLN A 315 10.88 -18.22 -7.57
CA GLN A 315 11.68 -18.79 -8.66
C GLN A 315 12.24 -17.73 -9.63
N ALA A 316 12.02 -16.44 -9.33
CA ALA A 316 12.58 -15.34 -10.10
C ALA A 316 14.08 -15.18 -9.94
N ASN A 317 14.67 -14.42 -10.88
CA ASN A 317 16.04 -13.94 -10.75
C ASN A 317 16.17 -12.93 -9.59
N CYS A 318 15.10 -12.18 -9.31
CA CYS A 318 14.99 -11.28 -8.16
C CYS A 318 14.40 -12.03 -6.96
N ARG A 319 15.15 -12.08 -5.85
CA ARG A 319 14.82 -12.87 -4.65
C ARG A 319 14.33 -12.01 -3.47
N ASP A 320 13.82 -10.82 -3.76
CA ASP A 320 13.44 -9.80 -2.79
C ASP A 320 11.92 -9.59 -2.68
N PHE A 321 11.11 -10.56 -3.10
CA PHE A 321 9.68 -10.53 -2.81
C PHE A 321 9.42 -10.74 -1.31
N LYS A 322 8.61 -9.84 -0.72
CA LYS A 322 8.22 -9.92 0.70
C LYS A 322 6.71 -10.11 0.80
N TYR A 323 6.28 -11.16 1.48
CA TYR A 323 4.88 -11.56 1.52
C TYR A 323 4.21 -11.12 2.83
N THR A 324 3.12 -10.38 2.72
CA THR A 324 2.14 -10.19 3.80
C THR A 324 0.89 -10.97 3.42
N GLU A 325 0.51 -11.93 4.26
CA GLU A 325 -0.54 -12.87 3.95
C GLU A 325 -1.64 -12.86 5.00
N TYR A 326 -2.88 -12.76 4.54
CA TYR A 326 -4.07 -12.92 5.37
C TYR A 326 -5.01 -13.92 4.72
N ALA A 327 -5.35 -14.97 5.47
CA ALA A 327 -6.20 -16.06 5.01
C ALA A 327 -7.41 -16.24 5.93
N ASN A 328 -8.52 -16.70 5.34
CA ASN A 328 -9.76 -17.02 6.07
C ASN A 328 -10.19 -15.85 6.97
N GLN A 329 -10.50 -16.09 8.25
CA GLN A 329 -10.97 -15.06 9.18
C GLN A 329 -9.92 -14.00 9.55
N ALA A 330 -8.63 -14.23 9.25
CA ALA A 330 -7.58 -13.23 9.44
C ALA A 330 -7.61 -12.16 8.32
N ALA A 331 -8.23 -12.46 7.17
CA ALA A 331 -8.46 -11.51 6.08
C ALA A 331 -9.63 -10.58 6.42
N THR A 332 -9.37 -9.68 7.35
CA THR A 332 -10.33 -8.73 7.92
C THR A 332 -10.44 -7.43 7.12
N VAL A 333 -11.39 -6.56 7.47
CA VAL A 333 -11.45 -5.21 6.89
C VAL A 333 -10.20 -4.40 7.27
N ALA A 334 -9.74 -4.52 8.51
CA ALA A 334 -8.65 -3.72 9.05
C ALA A 334 -7.33 -3.91 8.28
N VAL A 335 -7.01 -5.15 7.88
CA VAL A 335 -5.75 -5.44 7.18
C VAL A 335 -5.69 -4.85 5.77
N LEU A 336 -6.84 -4.48 5.18
CA LEU A 336 -6.91 -3.82 3.88
C LEU A 336 -6.56 -2.33 3.95
N ALA A 337 -6.54 -1.72 5.15
CA ALA A 337 -6.17 -0.32 5.35
C ALA A 337 -4.74 -0.01 4.88
N ASP A 338 -3.86 -1.02 4.89
CA ASP A 338 -2.45 -0.93 4.54
C ASP A 338 -2.14 -1.37 3.09
N MET A 339 -3.17 -1.67 2.30
CA MET A 339 -3.01 -2.26 0.98
C MET A 339 -2.26 -1.36 -0.01
N THR A 340 -2.22 -0.05 0.20
CA THR A 340 -1.45 0.90 -0.62
C THR A 340 0.07 0.75 -0.48
N LYS A 341 0.57 -0.04 0.47
CA LYS A 341 2.02 -0.27 0.68
C LYS A 341 2.66 -1.28 -0.29
N PHE A 342 1.84 -1.99 -1.08
CA PHE A 342 2.26 -3.17 -1.84
C PHE A 342 2.33 -2.89 -3.34
N GLY A 343 3.42 -3.27 -3.99
CA GLY A 343 3.57 -3.20 -5.45
C GLY A 343 2.86 -4.34 -6.20
N PHE A 344 2.58 -5.46 -5.53
CA PHE A 344 1.73 -6.52 -6.06
C PHE A 344 0.66 -6.92 -5.06
N VAL A 345 -0.60 -6.89 -5.47
CA VAL A 345 -1.73 -7.30 -4.63
C VAL A 345 -2.45 -8.47 -5.30
N PHE A 346 -2.41 -9.63 -4.66
CA PHE A 346 -3.15 -10.82 -5.05
C PHE A 346 -4.36 -11.02 -4.15
N MET A 347 -5.55 -10.98 -4.72
CA MET A 347 -6.81 -11.22 -4.02
C MET A 347 -7.45 -12.50 -4.54
N ASP A 348 -7.69 -13.46 -3.65
CA ASP A 348 -8.47 -14.69 -3.93
C ASP A 348 -9.70 -14.72 -3.03
N THR A 349 -10.79 -14.12 -3.50
CA THR A 349 -12.00 -13.87 -2.72
C THR A 349 -13.26 -14.02 -3.57
N HIS A 350 -14.43 -14.03 -2.92
CA HIS A 350 -15.69 -13.81 -3.62
C HIS A 350 -15.81 -12.36 -4.10
N GLY A 351 -16.45 -12.18 -5.25
CA GLY A 351 -16.75 -10.87 -5.83
C GLY A 351 -18.13 -10.86 -6.46
N LEU A 352 -18.64 -9.66 -6.71
CA LEU A 352 -19.90 -9.47 -7.42
C LEU A 352 -19.74 -8.38 -8.47
N ARG A 353 -19.72 -8.78 -9.75
CA ARG A 353 -19.78 -7.90 -10.93
C ARG A 353 -18.78 -6.75 -11.00
N GLY A 354 -17.62 -6.84 -10.34
CA GLY A 354 -16.65 -5.74 -10.29
C GLY A 354 -17.11 -4.56 -9.43
N GLU A 355 -18.14 -4.76 -8.59
CA GLU A 355 -18.69 -3.72 -7.72
C GLU A 355 -18.28 -3.86 -6.26
N LEU A 356 -17.88 -5.05 -5.81
CA LEU A 356 -17.44 -5.31 -4.43
C LEU A 356 -16.62 -6.58 -4.33
N ILE A 357 -15.86 -6.69 -3.24
CA ILE A 357 -15.17 -7.92 -2.82
C ILE A 357 -15.61 -8.31 -1.42
N PHE A 358 -15.57 -9.61 -1.13
CA PHE A 358 -15.92 -10.14 0.18
C PHE A 358 -14.70 -10.20 1.10
N THR A 359 -14.94 -10.07 2.41
CA THR A 359 -13.92 -10.29 3.45
C THR A 359 -14.14 -11.62 4.17
N GLY A 360 -13.16 -12.02 4.97
CA GLY A 360 -13.28 -13.17 5.88
C GLY A 360 -13.88 -12.79 7.23
N GLU A 361 -14.11 -11.49 7.46
CA GLU A 361 -14.60 -10.96 8.72
C GLU A 361 -16.13 -11.06 8.82
N LYS A 362 -16.57 -11.80 9.84
CA LYS A 362 -17.98 -11.94 10.18
C LYS A 362 -18.46 -10.70 10.94
N LEU A 363 -19.74 -10.34 10.75
CA LEU A 363 -20.36 -9.25 11.48
C LEU A 363 -20.43 -9.55 12.99
N ASP A 364 -19.74 -8.72 13.78
CA ASP A 364 -19.82 -8.68 15.24
C ASP A 364 -20.16 -7.27 15.72
N ILE A 365 -21.42 -7.07 16.10
CA ILE A 365 -21.95 -5.78 16.58
C ILE A 365 -21.58 -5.50 18.04
N PHE A 366 -21.01 -6.46 18.75
CA PHE A 366 -20.58 -6.33 20.15
C PHE A 366 -19.08 -6.05 20.27
N LYS A 367 -18.36 -6.02 19.14
CA LYS A 367 -16.95 -5.65 19.08
C LYS A 367 -16.77 -4.23 19.65
N ALA A 368 -15.80 -4.06 20.56
CA ALA A 368 -15.62 -2.82 21.33
C ALA A 368 -15.51 -1.55 20.45
N ASN A 369 -14.91 -1.67 19.27
CA ASN A 369 -14.74 -0.58 18.32
C ASN A 369 -15.81 -0.55 17.20
N PHE A 370 -16.90 -1.31 17.29
CA PHE A 370 -17.93 -1.35 16.24
C PHE A 370 -18.47 0.04 15.91
N THR A 371 -18.93 0.80 16.90
CA THR A 371 -19.50 2.14 16.73
C THR A 371 -18.50 3.16 16.21
N GLN A 372 -17.22 3.05 16.60
CA GLN A 372 -16.18 4.00 16.22
C GLN A 372 -15.52 3.70 14.88
N TYR A 373 -15.47 2.42 14.49
CA TYR A 373 -14.74 1.98 13.30
C TYR A 373 -15.66 1.43 12.20
N TYR A 374 -16.47 0.40 12.49
CA TYR A 374 -17.26 -0.27 11.45
C TYR A 374 -18.53 0.49 11.07
N LEU A 375 -19.21 1.13 12.03
CA LEU A 375 -20.45 1.83 11.75
C LEU A 375 -20.27 3.02 10.79
N PRO A 376 -19.27 3.91 10.95
CA PRO A 376 -19.00 4.96 9.97
C PRO A 376 -18.72 4.40 8.58
N LEU A 377 -17.97 3.30 8.47
CA LEU A 377 -17.66 2.66 7.18
C LEU A 377 -18.88 2.04 6.50
N LEU A 378 -19.86 1.54 7.27
CA LEU A 378 -21.14 1.08 6.75
C LEU A 378 -22.01 2.23 6.25
N LEU A 379 -22.06 3.34 7.00
CA LEU A 379 -22.88 4.52 6.66
C LEU A 379 -22.29 5.32 5.50
N SER A 380 -20.97 5.32 5.34
CA SER A 380 -20.27 5.92 4.20
C SER A 380 -20.41 5.12 2.91
N GLY A 381 -20.95 3.89 2.98
CA GLY A 381 -21.03 2.98 1.85
C GLY A 381 -19.68 2.39 1.43
N GLN A 382 -18.65 2.49 2.27
CA GLN A 382 -17.37 1.81 2.09
C GLN A 382 -17.50 0.30 2.37
N LEU A 383 -18.34 -0.06 3.34
CA LEU A 383 -18.67 -1.45 3.66
C LEU A 383 -20.14 -1.78 3.37
N GLY A 384 -20.42 -3.06 3.20
CA GLY A 384 -21.77 -3.61 3.20
C GLY A 384 -21.92 -4.85 4.08
N LEU A 385 -23.18 -5.20 4.36
CA LEU A 385 -23.55 -6.41 5.10
C LEU A 385 -24.12 -7.46 4.16
N TRP A 386 -23.42 -8.56 3.96
CA TRP A 386 -23.86 -9.61 3.05
C TRP A 386 -24.01 -10.94 3.77
N GLU A 387 -25.17 -11.58 3.60
CA GLU A 387 -25.33 -12.98 3.95
C GLU A 387 -24.84 -13.83 2.80
N LYS A 388 -23.77 -14.57 3.05
CA LYS A 388 -23.22 -15.56 2.15
C LYS A 388 -23.82 -16.91 2.51
N LEU A 389 -24.40 -17.59 1.52
CA LEU A 389 -24.87 -18.97 1.61
C LEU A 389 -24.10 -19.85 0.62
N VAL A 390 -23.60 -20.99 1.09
CA VAL A 390 -23.07 -22.06 0.22
C VAL A 390 -24.07 -23.23 0.21
N ILE A 391 -24.52 -23.64 -0.98
CA ILE A 391 -25.37 -24.81 -1.18
C ILE A 391 -24.60 -25.97 -1.82
N SER A 392 -25.02 -27.21 -1.54
CA SER A 392 -24.55 -28.40 -2.23
C SER A 392 -25.12 -28.51 -3.65
N ASN A 393 -24.66 -29.50 -4.41
CA ASN A 393 -25.26 -29.89 -5.69
C ASN A 393 -26.71 -30.41 -5.59
N THR A 394 -27.22 -30.62 -4.37
CA THR A 394 -28.62 -30.97 -4.10
C THR A 394 -29.41 -29.81 -3.49
N GLY A 395 -28.82 -28.60 -3.45
CA GLY A 395 -29.48 -27.40 -2.93
C GLY A 395 -29.59 -27.33 -1.40
N THR A 396 -28.86 -28.15 -0.66
CA THR A 396 -28.82 -28.12 0.81
C THR A 396 -27.78 -27.11 1.31
N SER A 397 -28.11 -26.36 2.36
CA SER A 397 -27.17 -25.42 3.00
C SER A 397 -25.95 -26.17 3.58
N GLN A 398 -24.76 -25.61 3.37
CA GLN A 398 -23.48 -26.19 3.79
C GLN A 398 -22.69 -25.24 4.68
N ASP A 399 -22.67 -23.96 4.35
CA ASP A 399 -21.99 -22.91 5.11
C ASP A 399 -22.72 -21.59 4.94
N THR A 400 -22.79 -20.81 6.01
CA THR A 400 -23.50 -19.53 6.01
C THR A 400 -22.93 -18.55 7.03
N ALA A 401 -22.81 -17.28 6.62
CA ALA A 401 -22.42 -16.19 7.51
C ALA A 401 -22.81 -14.82 6.96
N THR A 402 -23.15 -13.90 7.87
CA THR A 402 -23.17 -12.47 7.59
C THR A 402 -21.74 -11.92 7.69
N VAL A 403 -21.22 -11.40 6.58
CA VAL A 403 -19.85 -10.89 6.47
C VAL A 403 -19.83 -9.45 5.99
N TYR A 404 -18.70 -8.78 6.21
CA TYR A 404 -18.45 -7.48 5.58
C TYR A 404 -18.01 -7.67 4.13
N THR A 405 -18.52 -6.79 3.26
CA THR A 405 -17.99 -6.60 1.90
C THR A 405 -17.36 -5.23 1.77
N VAL A 406 -16.34 -5.11 0.93
CA VAL A 406 -15.65 -3.86 0.63
C VAL A 406 -16.11 -3.33 -0.72
N TYR A 407 -16.56 -2.09 -0.72
CA TYR A 407 -16.96 -1.34 -1.91
C TYR A 407 -15.81 -0.47 -2.45
N PRO A 408 -15.90 0.04 -3.69
CA PRO A 408 -14.86 0.86 -4.32
C PRO A 408 -14.53 2.12 -3.51
N GLU A 409 -15.51 2.64 -2.77
CA GLU A 409 -15.34 3.83 -1.93
C GLU A 409 -14.30 3.60 -0.82
N PHE A 410 -14.21 2.38 -0.27
CA PHE A 410 -13.18 2.04 0.71
C PHE A 410 -11.78 2.19 0.11
N ILE A 411 -11.58 1.66 -1.11
CA ILE A 411 -10.29 1.72 -1.81
C ILE A 411 -9.88 3.17 -2.10
N LYS A 412 -10.83 4.01 -2.56
CA LYS A 412 -10.58 5.44 -2.81
C LYS A 412 -10.15 6.18 -1.55
N GLN A 413 -10.65 5.78 -0.39
CA GLN A 413 -10.40 6.43 0.90
C GLN A 413 -9.24 5.83 1.70
N LEU A 414 -8.53 4.82 1.17
CA LEU A 414 -7.32 4.29 1.82
C LEU A 414 -6.28 5.40 2.07
N PRO A 415 -5.46 5.33 3.12
CA PRO A 415 -4.34 6.25 3.27
C PRO A 415 -3.29 6.01 2.17
N GLY A 416 -2.63 7.09 1.73
CA GLY A 416 -1.58 7.04 0.71
C GLY A 416 -2.06 6.69 -0.70
N THR A 417 -1.11 6.34 -1.56
CA THR A 417 -1.31 5.93 -2.95
C THR A 417 -0.60 4.60 -3.19
N PHE A 418 -1.13 3.80 -4.12
CA PHE A 418 -0.48 2.60 -4.60
C PHE A 418 0.78 2.96 -5.39
N PRO A 419 1.94 2.32 -5.11
CA PRO A 419 3.21 2.59 -5.78
C PRO A 419 3.25 1.90 -7.15
N ASN A 420 2.48 2.41 -8.12
CA ASN A 420 2.31 1.80 -9.44
C ASN A 420 1.89 0.31 -9.40
N THR A 421 1.03 -0.04 -8.45
CA THR A 421 0.72 -1.42 -8.11
C THR A 421 0.04 -2.21 -9.23
N VAL A 422 0.37 -3.51 -9.28
CA VAL A 422 -0.34 -4.53 -10.04
C VAL A 422 -1.37 -5.21 -9.16
N ILE A 423 -2.64 -5.14 -9.56
CA ILE A 423 -3.76 -5.80 -8.88
C ILE A 423 -4.11 -7.07 -9.66
N PHE A 424 -4.04 -8.22 -9.00
CA PHE A 424 -4.61 -9.47 -9.47
C PHE A 424 -5.86 -9.79 -8.65
N ASN A 425 -7.04 -9.51 -9.21
CA ASN A 425 -8.31 -9.81 -8.57
C ASN A 425 -8.87 -11.13 -9.12
N SER A 426 -8.63 -12.21 -8.38
CA SER A 426 -9.08 -13.55 -8.79
C SER A 426 -10.60 -13.74 -8.68
N SER A 427 -11.33 -12.81 -8.05
CA SER A 427 -12.77 -12.97 -7.83
C SER A 427 -13.59 -13.06 -9.12
N CYS A 428 -14.71 -13.79 -9.06
CA CYS A 428 -15.64 -13.90 -10.18
C CYS A 428 -16.13 -12.52 -10.63
N GLU A 429 -16.30 -12.36 -11.95
CA GLU A 429 -16.92 -11.18 -12.55
C GLU A 429 -16.21 -9.86 -12.24
N SER A 430 -14.94 -9.92 -11.82
CA SER A 430 -14.16 -8.78 -11.34
C SER A 430 -13.90 -7.69 -12.38
N THR A 431 -14.23 -7.93 -13.66
CA THR A 431 -14.13 -6.95 -14.75
C THR A 431 -15.46 -6.62 -15.45
N ILE A 432 -16.62 -7.07 -14.93
CA ILE A 432 -17.92 -6.74 -15.52
C ILE A 432 -18.22 -5.24 -15.44
N ALA A 433 -18.08 -4.66 -14.25
CA ALA A 433 -18.18 -3.23 -14.03
C ALA A 433 -16.79 -2.65 -13.76
N ASP A 434 -16.58 -1.41 -14.18
CA ASP A 434 -15.32 -0.71 -13.99
C ASP A 434 -15.14 -0.17 -12.56
N ASN A 435 -16.17 -0.20 -11.71
CA ASN A 435 -16.21 0.48 -10.42
C ASN A 435 -15.02 0.15 -9.48
N LEU A 436 -14.75 -1.13 -9.21
CA LEU A 436 -13.61 -1.53 -8.38
C LEU A 436 -12.27 -1.21 -9.04
N LYS A 437 -12.13 -1.56 -10.32
CA LYS A 437 -10.92 -1.35 -11.10
C LYS A 437 -10.53 0.14 -11.14
N ASP A 438 -11.50 1.01 -11.42
CA ASP A 438 -11.31 2.46 -11.44
C ASP A 438 -10.95 2.99 -10.05
N ALA A 439 -11.53 2.45 -8.96
CA ALA A 439 -11.12 2.83 -7.61
C ALA A 439 -9.65 2.51 -7.31
N PHE A 440 -9.15 1.35 -7.74
CA PHE A 440 -7.72 1.03 -7.65
C PHE A 440 -6.87 2.00 -8.49
N PHE A 441 -7.29 2.33 -9.71
CA PHE A 441 -6.54 3.24 -10.59
C PHE A 441 -6.53 4.68 -10.09
N THR A 442 -7.66 5.20 -9.61
CA THR A 442 -7.73 6.50 -8.93
C THR A 442 -6.79 6.54 -7.73
N LYS A 443 -6.54 5.38 -7.10
CA LYS A 443 -5.64 5.27 -5.95
C LYS A 443 -4.18 4.99 -6.30
N GLY A 444 -3.80 4.97 -7.59
CA GLY A 444 -2.41 4.86 -8.04
C GLY A 444 -2.02 3.51 -8.65
N ALA A 445 -2.89 2.50 -8.58
CA ALA A 445 -2.63 1.23 -9.27
C ALA A 445 -2.58 1.45 -10.78
N LYS A 446 -1.85 0.59 -11.50
CA LYS A 446 -1.61 0.77 -12.95
C LYS A 446 -2.05 -0.42 -13.79
N VAL A 447 -2.18 -1.58 -13.18
CA VAL A 447 -2.58 -2.82 -13.85
C VAL A 447 -3.65 -3.51 -13.04
N TYR A 448 -4.67 -4.04 -13.72
CA TYR A 448 -5.72 -4.84 -13.10
C TYR A 448 -5.99 -6.09 -13.94
N PHE A 449 -5.75 -7.25 -13.34
CA PHE A 449 -6.13 -8.56 -13.87
C PHE A 449 -7.42 -9.04 -13.21
N GLY A 450 -8.30 -9.65 -14.00
CA GLY A 450 -9.55 -10.20 -13.51
C GLY A 450 -10.30 -11.03 -14.53
N TYR A 451 -11.59 -11.27 -14.28
CA TYR A 451 -12.43 -12.15 -15.08
C TYR A 451 -13.76 -11.51 -15.46
N SER A 452 -14.16 -11.72 -16.71
CA SER A 452 -15.41 -11.16 -17.26
C SER A 452 -16.67 -11.87 -16.77
N LYS A 453 -16.54 -13.05 -16.14
CA LYS A 453 -17.65 -13.91 -15.71
C LYS A 453 -17.28 -14.72 -14.46
N ILE A 454 -18.17 -15.61 -14.04
CA ILE A 454 -17.89 -16.64 -13.02
C ILE A 454 -16.75 -17.53 -13.51
N VAL A 455 -15.74 -17.73 -12.66
CA VAL A 455 -14.51 -18.46 -13.00
C VAL A 455 -14.30 -19.66 -12.07
N TYR A 456 -13.79 -20.76 -12.61
CA TYR A 456 -13.39 -21.92 -11.82
C TYR A 456 -12.01 -21.73 -11.18
N SER A 457 -11.84 -22.36 -10.01
CA SER A 457 -10.67 -22.14 -9.16
C SER A 457 -9.36 -22.63 -9.76
N ASP A 458 -9.38 -23.68 -10.58
CA ASP A 458 -8.22 -24.26 -11.24
C ASP A 458 -7.76 -23.44 -12.46
N PHE A 459 -8.68 -22.94 -13.28
CA PHE A 459 -8.36 -21.98 -14.33
C PHE A 459 -7.75 -20.71 -13.75
N ALA A 460 -8.35 -20.18 -12.68
CA ALA A 460 -7.81 -19.01 -12.02
C ALA A 460 -6.43 -19.26 -11.38
N ALA A 461 -6.16 -20.46 -10.87
CA ALA A 461 -4.84 -20.85 -10.40
C ALA A 461 -3.80 -20.86 -11.52
N THR A 462 -4.18 -21.33 -12.72
CA THR A 462 -3.32 -21.33 -13.92
C THR A 462 -2.98 -19.90 -14.36
N MET A 463 -3.95 -18.99 -14.34
CA MET A 463 -3.71 -17.58 -14.68
C MET A 463 -2.85 -16.88 -13.63
N ALA A 464 -3.10 -17.14 -12.35
CA ALA A 464 -2.29 -16.61 -11.25
C ALA A 464 -0.83 -17.06 -11.35
N ASP A 465 -0.59 -18.35 -11.60
CA ASP A 465 0.74 -18.91 -11.86
C ASP A 465 1.43 -18.22 -13.04
N THR A 466 0.73 -18.12 -14.16
CA THR A 466 1.26 -17.54 -15.41
C THR A 466 1.69 -16.10 -15.22
N VAL A 467 0.80 -15.26 -14.67
CA VAL A 467 1.09 -13.84 -14.44
C VAL A 467 2.23 -13.68 -13.43
N ALA A 468 2.15 -14.37 -12.29
CA ALA A 468 3.18 -14.28 -11.25
C ALA A 468 4.55 -14.66 -11.81
N ARG A 469 4.69 -15.81 -12.48
CA ARG A 469 5.97 -16.28 -13.04
C ARG A 469 6.55 -15.31 -14.06
N ARG A 470 5.71 -14.74 -14.92
CA ARG A 470 6.16 -13.85 -16.01
C ARG A 470 6.58 -12.48 -15.48
N PHE A 471 5.81 -11.88 -14.58
CA PHE A 471 6.21 -10.65 -13.89
C PHE A 471 7.50 -10.82 -13.09
N ALA A 472 7.64 -11.95 -12.38
CA ALA A 472 8.85 -12.21 -11.60
C ALA A 472 10.12 -12.30 -12.47
N ARG A 473 9.96 -12.65 -13.75
CA ARG A 473 11.04 -12.64 -14.76
C ARG A 473 11.30 -11.27 -15.41
N GLY A 474 10.55 -10.24 -15.02
CA GLY A 474 10.69 -8.89 -15.56
C GLY A 474 9.90 -8.60 -16.82
N LEU A 475 9.01 -9.49 -17.23
CA LEU A 475 8.14 -9.24 -18.37
C LEU A 475 7.11 -8.15 -18.05
N ALA A 476 6.78 -7.33 -19.04
CA ALA A 476 5.75 -6.32 -18.93
C ALA A 476 4.34 -6.94 -18.85
N ALA A 477 3.36 -6.17 -18.41
CA ALA A 477 2.00 -6.65 -18.17
C ALA A 477 1.35 -7.32 -19.39
N ASN A 478 1.56 -6.81 -20.61
CA ASN A 478 1.07 -7.41 -21.85
C ASN A 478 1.77 -8.72 -22.21
N GLU A 479 3.06 -8.85 -21.89
CA GLU A 479 3.83 -10.08 -22.09
C GLU A 479 3.49 -11.12 -21.02
N ALA A 480 3.19 -10.66 -19.81
CA ALA A 480 2.71 -11.49 -18.71
C ALA A 480 1.27 -11.98 -18.92
N TYR A 481 0.45 -11.18 -19.61
CA TYR A 481 -0.90 -11.53 -20.00
C TYR A 481 -0.95 -12.67 -21.02
N TYR A 482 -1.97 -13.51 -20.89
CA TYR A 482 -2.25 -14.58 -21.82
C TYR A 482 -3.77 -14.58 -22.09
N ASP A 483 -4.15 -14.36 -23.34
CA ASP A 483 -5.56 -14.36 -23.73
C ASP A 483 -6.12 -15.78 -23.62
N ALA A 484 -6.95 -16.00 -22.60
CA ALA A 484 -7.44 -17.31 -22.24
C ALA A 484 -8.90 -17.26 -21.80
N THR A 485 -9.59 -18.36 -22.08
CA THR A 485 -10.97 -18.58 -21.65
C THR A 485 -11.00 -19.82 -20.77
N ASP A 486 -11.72 -19.75 -19.67
CA ASP A 486 -11.95 -20.88 -18.79
C ASP A 486 -12.55 -22.04 -19.61
N PRO A 487 -11.85 -23.19 -19.68
CA PRO A 487 -12.32 -24.33 -20.48
C PRO A 487 -13.52 -25.02 -19.83
N HIS A 488 -13.85 -24.71 -18.58
CA HIS A 488 -14.97 -25.33 -17.88
C HIS A 488 -16.29 -24.68 -18.30
N ASN A 489 -17.15 -25.53 -18.85
CA ASN A 489 -18.55 -25.22 -19.06
C ASN A 489 -19.22 -25.04 -17.68
N PRO A 490 -20.11 -24.07 -17.49
CA PRO A 490 -20.80 -23.23 -18.48
C PRO A 490 -20.27 -21.81 -18.67
N TYR A 491 -19.33 -21.36 -17.83
CA TYR A 491 -19.19 -19.93 -17.63
C TYR A 491 -18.27 -19.29 -18.66
N SER A 492 -17.29 -20.03 -19.20
CA SER A 492 -16.34 -19.56 -20.21
C SER A 492 -15.84 -18.15 -19.90
N ALA A 493 -15.33 -17.94 -18.69
CA ALA A 493 -14.81 -16.66 -18.24
C ALA A 493 -13.56 -16.30 -19.03
N HIS A 494 -13.51 -15.10 -19.59
CA HIS A 494 -12.28 -14.58 -20.19
C HIS A 494 -11.41 -13.97 -19.10
N PHE A 495 -10.14 -14.34 -19.10
CA PHE A 495 -9.12 -13.63 -18.33
C PHE A 495 -8.84 -12.30 -19.02
N GLU A 496 -8.84 -11.20 -18.27
CA GLU A 496 -8.71 -9.86 -18.85
C GLU A 496 -7.60 -9.07 -18.16
N LEU A 497 -6.84 -8.35 -18.97
CA LEU A 497 -5.92 -7.29 -18.57
C LEU A 497 -6.58 -5.94 -18.84
N LYS A 498 -6.61 -5.05 -17.84
CA LYS A 498 -7.01 -3.65 -18.00
C LYS A 498 -5.86 -2.71 -17.64
N SER A 499 -5.76 -1.59 -18.38
CA SER A 499 -4.79 -0.49 -18.21
C SER A 499 -3.36 -0.79 -18.72
N SER A 500 -2.33 -0.20 -18.11
CA SER A 500 -0.96 -0.10 -18.64
C SER A 500 -0.41 -1.45 -19.08
N THR A 501 -0.07 -1.54 -20.36
CA THR A 501 0.46 -2.76 -20.97
C THR A 501 1.94 -2.94 -20.70
N ASN A 502 2.67 -1.87 -20.43
CA ASN A 502 4.14 -1.88 -20.39
C ASN A 502 4.70 -1.93 -18.96
N MET A 503 3.84 -2.15 -17.97
CA MET A 503 4.23 -2.17 -16.56
C MET A 503 5.07 -3.40 -16.23
N SER A 504 6.25 -3.22 -15.63
CA SER A 504 7.16 -4.30 -15.23
C SER A 504 7.86 -3.99 -13.90
N PHE A 505 8.48 -4.98 -13.28
CA PHE A 505 9.38 -4.70 -12.15
C PHE A 505 10.75 -4.22 -12.65
N SER A 506 11.35 -3.27 -11.94
CA SER A 506 12.69 -2.77 -12.27
C SER A 506 13.77 -3.84 -12.12
N PHE A 507 14.79 -3.74 -12.99
CA PHE A 507 16.10 -4.37 -12.87
C PHE A 507 17.23 -3.33 -12.86
N SER A 508 16.88 -2.07 -12.62
CA SER A 508 17.82 -0.96 -12.46
C SER A 508 17.66 -0.39 -11.05
N LEU A 509 18.76 0.13 -10.49
CA LEU A 509 18.69 0.91 -9.26
C LEU A 509 17.89 2.19 -9.51
N ILE A 510 16.81 2.38 -8.77
CA ILE A 510 15.92 3.53 -8.79
C ILE A 510 15.77 4.08 -7.38
N ASN A 511 15.53 5.39 -7.30
CA ASN A 511 15.32 6.12 -6.05
C ASN A 511 16.40 5.84 -4.97
N GLY A 512 17.66 5.69 -5.40
CA GLY A 512 18.79 5.43 -4.48
C GLY A 512 19.16 6.63 -3.60
N ASN A 513 18.69 7.82 -3.97
CA ASN A 513 18.81 9.07 -3.22
C ASN A 513 17.50 9.48 -2.51
N TYR A 514 16.46 8.63 -2.54
CA TYR A 514 15.20 8.82 -1.81
C TYR A 514 14.37 10.07 -2.16
N GLU A 515 14.75 10.80 -3.21
CA GLU A 515 14.12 12.07 -3.61
C GLU A 515 12.69 11.91 -4.15
N ALA A 516 12.19 10.69 -4.32
CA ALA A 516 10.76 10.45 -4.53
C ALA A 516 9.91 10.80 -3.29
N GLY A 517 10.53 11.07 -2.13
CA GLY A 517 9.83 11.34 -0.87
C GLY A 517 9.10 10.12 -0.29
N THR A 518 9.27 8.95 -0.91
CA THR A 518 8.67 7.68 -0.53
C THR A 518 9.67 6.53 -0.73
N LEU A 519 9.37 5.35 -0.20
CA LEU A 519 10.16 4.13 -0.43
C LEU A 519 9.88 3.47 -1.79
N GLU A 520 9.30 4.19 -2.74
CA GLU A 520 9.19 3.73 -4.11
C GLU A 520 10.55 3.28 -4.66
N GLY A 521 10.57 2.15 -5.36
CA GLY A 521 11.76 1.40 -5.78
C GLY A 521 12.32 0.43 -4.73
N TRP A 522 12.06 0.63 -3.44
CA TRP A 522 12.62 -0.16 -2.35
C TRP A 522 11.59 -1.11 -1.74
N THR A 523 11.98 -2.38 -1.63
CA THR A 523 11.25 -3.36 -0.82
C THR A 523 11.66 -3.19 0.63
N LYS A 524 10.68 -3.21 1.54
CA LYS A 524 10.89 -2.95 2.97
C LYS A 524 10.53 -4.17 3.80
N GLU A 525 11.34 -4.47 4.80
CA GLU A 525 11.02 -5.39 5.90
C GLU A 525 11.38 -4.71 7.24
N GLY A 526 10.56 -4.90 8.27
CA GLY A 526 10.74 -4.22 9.57
C GLY A 526 10.60 -2.70 9.48
N ASP A 527 11.42 -1.98 10.26
CA ASP A 527 11.42 -0.51 10.24
C ASP A 527 12.23 0.08 9.10
N GLY A 528 11.61 0.96 8.33
CA GLY A 528 12.22 1.59 7.16
C GLY A 528 11.34 2.73 6.69
N ARG A 529 11.92 3.92 6.53
CA ARG A 529 11.16 5.15 6.27
C ARG A 529 11.96 6.12 5.40
N ILE A 530 11.26 7.13 4.91
CA ILE A 530 11.87 8.32 4.32
C ILE A 530 11.67 9.48 5.27
N LEU A 531 12.75 10.22 5.54
CA LEU A 531 12.72 11.41 6.38
C LEU A 531 13.17 12.62 5.57
N THR A 532 12.70 13.80 5.98
CA THR A 532 13.25 15.07 5.46
C THR A 532 14.50 15.51 6.23
N ARG A 533 14.64 15.02 7.47
CA ARG A 533 15.76 15.21 8.39
C ARG A 533 15.61 14.26 9.59
N LEU A 534 16.64 14.15 10.43
CA LEU A 534 16.53 13.61 11.78
C LEU A 534 17.25 14.55 12.75
N GLY A 535 16.51 15.27 13.60
CA GLY A 535 17.08 16.31 14.45
C GLY A 535 17.82 17.38 13.61
N SER A 536 19.10 17.61 13.91
CA SER A 536 19.96 18.52 13.15
C SER A 536 20.57 17.89 11.88
N ILE A 537 20.34 16.61 11.62
CA ILE A 537 20.96 15.88 10.51
C ILE A 537 20.09 16.04 9.26
N SER A 538 20.64 16.69 8.24
CA SER A 538 20.02 16.83 6.91
C SER A 538 20.48 15.74 5.94
N PRO A 539 19.69 15.48 4.87
CA PRO A 539 20.13 14.67 3.74
C PRO A 539 21.47 15.17 3.17
N THR A 540 22.29 14.26 2.66
CA THR A 540 23.56 14.61 2.03
C THR A 540 23.36 15.13 0.61
N GLN A 541 22.23 14.77 0.00
CA GLN A 541 21.77 15.27 -1.28
C GLN A 541 20.27 15.53 -1.21
N GLY A 542 19.80 16.59 -1.87
CA GLY A 542 18.37 16.81 -2.08
C GLY A 542 17.59 17.17 -0.81
N SER A 543 16.40 16.59 -0.68
CA SER A 543 15.40 16.94 0.33
C SER A 543 15.02 15.76 1.24
N TYR A 544 15.41 14.54 0.90
CA TYR A 544 14.99 13.32 1.58
C TYR A 544 16.17 12.37 1.83
N LEU A 545 16.08 11.59 2.91
CA LEU A 545 17.00 10.52 3.23
C LEU A 545 16.23 9.27 3.65
N GLY A 546 16.84 8.10 3.52
CA GLY A 546 16.30 6.85 4.05
C GLY A 546 16.73 6.62 5.49
N ILE A 547 15.91 5.94 6.28
CA ILE A 547 16.27 5.40 7.60
C ILE A 547 15.86 3.93 7.69
N ILE A 548 16.72 3.11 8.30
CA ILE A 548 16.40 1.76 8.80
C ILE A 548 16.84 1.66 10.26
N SER A 549 16.08 0.97 11.10
CA SER A 549 16.36 0.94 12.54
C SER A 549 15.95 -0.38 13.19
N THR A 550 16.32 -0.57 14.46
CA THR A 550 15.85 -1.67 15.33
C THR A 550 14.40 -1.48 15.80
N GLY A 551 13.83 -0.31 15.54
CA GLY A 551 12.40 -0.02 15.67
C GLY A 551 12.06 1.18 16.54
N LEU A 552 13.06 1.83 17.17
CA LEU A 552 12.96 3.15 17.80
C LEU A 552 11.82 3.25 18.82
N GLY A 553 11.65 2.22 19.66
CA GLY A 553 10.57 2.11 20.63
C GLY A 553 9.15 1.91 20.05
N TYR A 554 8.99 1.90 18.72
CA TYR A 554 7.70 1.70 18.05
C TYR A 554 7.45 0.23 17.65
N THR A 555 8.51 -0.45 17.22
CA THR A 555 8.50 -1.89 16.93
C THR A 555 9.75 -2.53 17.48
N THR A 556 9.76 -3.85 17.62
CA THR A 556 10.95 -4.64 17.95
C THR A 556 11.51 -5.34 16.70
N SER A 557 11.03 -4.98 15.52
CA SER A 557 11.44 -5.60 14.25
C SER A 557 12.52 -4.77 13.59
N SER A 558 13.74 -5.32 13.52
CA SER A 558 14.84 -4.65 12.84
C SER A 558 14.56 -4.44 11.35
N GLY A 559 15.06 -3.32 10.86
CA GLY A 559 14.74 -2.75 9.57
C GLY A 559 15.68 -3.14 8.43
N SER A 560 15.11 -3.34 7.25
CA SER A 560 15.88 -3.44 6.02
C SER A 560 15.19 -2.85 4.80
N LEU A 561 16.03 -2.36 3.88
CA LEU A 561 15.62 -1.96 2.54
C LEU A 561 16.37 -2.81 1.52
N SER A 562 15.66 -3.33 0.53
CA SER A 562 16.25 -4.11 -0.54
C SER A 562 15.77 -3.70 -1.92
N GLN A 563 16.65 -3.86 -2.92
CA GLN A 563 16.31 -3.59 -4.30
C GLN A 563 17.02 -4.56 -5.25
N CYS A 564 16.24 -5.17 -6.15
CA CYS A 564 16.78 -5.99 -7.23
C CYS A 564 17.29 -5.15 -8.41
N LEU A 565 18.45 -5.51 -8.94
CA LEU A 565 19.00 -4.94 -10.17
C LEU A 565 19.87 -5.93 -10.93
N LYS A 566 20.10 -5.64 -12.21
CA LYS A 566 21.14 -6.27 -13.01
C LYS A 566 22.37 -5.37 -13.01
N VAL A 567 23.53 -5.93 -12.66
CA VAL A 567 24.80 -5.20 -12.76
C VAL A 567 25.21 -5.18 -14.22
N GLU A 568 25.29 -4.00 -14.81
CA GLU A 568 25.70 -3.86 -16.20
C GLU A 568 27.20 -4.12 -16.38
N ASN A 569 27.61 -4.53 -17.58
CA ASN A 569 29.00 -4.95 -17.84
C ASN A 569 30.04 -3.83 -17.63
N ASN A 570 29.61 -2.56 -17.66
CA ASN A 570 30.43 -1.40 -17.41
C ASN A 570 30.47 -0.97 -15.93
N GLN A 571 29.65 -1.56 -15.06
CA GLN A 571 29.56 -1.17 -13.66
C GLN A 571 30.53 -1.97 -12.78
N SER A 572 31.28 -1.30 -11.90
CA SER A 572 32.26 -1.89 -10.97
C SER A 572 32.00 -1.57 -9.52
N SER A 573 31.21 -0.54 -9.20
CA SER A 573 31.09 -0.09 -7.82
C SER A 573 29.65 0.17 -7.40
N LEU A 574 29.33 -0.27 -6.17
CA LEU A 574 28.18 0.19 -5.40
C LEU A 574 28.69 1.22 -4.39
N THR A 575 28.19 2.44 -4.45
CA THR A 575 28.50 3.51 -3.51
C THR A 575 27.26 3.92 -2.73
N LEU A 576 27.45 4.33 -1.48
CA LEU A 576 26.39 4.88 -0.65
C LEU A 576 26.98 5.74 0.46
N LYS A 577 26.17 6.65 0.98
CA LYS A 577 26.42 7.37 2.22
C LYS A 577 25.54 6.82 3.34
N TRP A 578 26.10 6.70 4.53
CA TRP A 578 25.38 6.20 5.70
C TRP A 578 25.81 6.90 6.98
N ASN A 579 24.93 7.00 7.97
CA ASN A 579 25.26 7.49 9.31
C ASN A 579 24.68 6.53 10.34
N PHE A 580 25.52 6.01 11.24
CA PHE A 580 25.12 5.04 12.25
C PHE A 580 24.88 5.78 13.57
N LEU A 581 23.68 5.66 14.11
CA LEU A 581 23.25 6.23 15.38
C LEU A 581 22.84 5.10 16.32
N SER A 582 23.31 5.11 17.56
CA SER A 582 22.95 4.06 18.53
C SER A 582 23.05 4.55 19.97
N GLU A 583 22.18 3.98 20.81
CA GLU A 583 22.26 4.09 22.27
C GLU A 583 23.30 3.13 22.87
N GLU A 584 23.80 2.16 22.08
CA GLU A 584 24.77 1.18 22.56
C GLU A 584 26.20 1.74 22.71
N PHE A 585 26.49 2.84 22.02
CA PHE A 585 27.80 3.48 22.11
C PHE A 585 28.10 3.96 23.53
N LEU A 586 29.37 3.83 23.92
CA LEU A 586 29.92 4.10 25.26
C LEU A 586 29.45 3.10 26.32
N GLU A 587 28.15 2.89 26.51
CA GLU A 587 27.65 2.01 27.56
C GLU A 587 27.96 0.52 27.30
N PHE A 588 27.94 0.09 26.04
CA PHE A 588 27.94 -1.32 25.66
C PHE A 588 29.09 -1.73 24.72
N ILE A 589 30.13 -0.90 24.62
CA ILE A 589 31.37 -1.27 23.91
C ILE A 589 32.04 -2.45 24.63
N HIS A 590 32.43 -3.48 23.87
CA HIS A 590 32.96 -4.77 24.34
C HIS A 590 31.98 -5.62 25.16
N SER A 591 30.68 -5.43 24.93
CA SER A 591 29.61 -6.22 25.54
C SER A 591 29.06 -7.29 24.57
N GLU A 592 28.02 -8.01 25.00
CA GLU A 592 27.26 -8.91 24.13
C GLU A 592 26.29 -8.17 23.19
N PHE A 593 26.01 -6.90 23.47
CA PHE A 593 25.17 -6.02 22.67
C PHE A 593 25.99 -5.44 21.52
N GLN A 594 25.64 -5.80 20.29
CA GLN A 594 26.48 -5.63 19.11
C GLN A 594 25.65 -5.29 17.87
N ASP A 595 24.80 -4.28 18.01
CA ASP A 595 24.01 -3.76 16.91
C ASP A 595 24.88 -3.43 15.70
N TYR A 596 24.31 -3.63 14.50
CA TYR A 596 25.10 -3.61 13.28
C TYR A 596 24.40 -2.98 12.08
N PHE A 597 25.24 -2.44 11.19
CA PHE A 597 24.88 -2.12 9.83
C PHE A 597 25.54 -3.11 8.88
N ARG A 598 24.73 -3.75 8.03
CA ARG A 598 25.20 -4.74 7.06
C ARG A 598 24.65 -4.46 5.67
N ILE A 599 25.53 -4.62 4.67
CA ILE A 599 25.18 -4.59 3.25
C ILE A 599 25.51 -5.96 2.68
N LYS A 600 24.48 -6.64 2.18
CA LYS A 600 24.61 -7.94 1.52
C LYS A 600 24.04 -7.93 0.12
N LEU A 601 24.53 -8.83 -0.70
CA LEU A 601 23.94 -9.19 -1.98
C LEU A 601 23.27 -10.55 -1.87
N ILE A 602 22.09 -10.71 -2.47
CA ILE A 602 21.48 -12.02 -2.73
C ILE A 602 21.56 -12.27 -4.23
N LYS A 603 22.21 -13.37 -4.62
CA LYS A 603 22.30 -13.79 -6.03
C LYS A 603 21.01 -14.48 -6.48
N SER A 604 20.85 -14.68 -7.79
CA SER A 604 19.71 -15.40 -8.37
C SER A 604 19.57 -16.86 -7.90
N ASP A 605 20.67 -17.51 -7.51
CA ASP A 605 20.68 -18.85 -6.90
C ASP A 605 20.27 -18.85 -5.41
N GLY A 606 20.06 -17.66 -4.82
CA GLY A 606 19.70 -17.47 -3.42
C GLY A 606 20.90 -17.39 -2.47
N ALA A 607 22.14 -17.53 -2.95
CA ALA A 607 23.30 -17.41 -2.07
C ALA A 607 23.52 -15.95 -1.66
N GLU A 608 23.80 -15.75 -0.38
CA GLU A 608 24.05 -14.43 0.21
C GLU A 608 25.55 -14.14 0.28
N VAL A 609 25.95 -12.91 -0.06
CA VAL A 609 27.32 -12.43 0.07
C VAL A 609 27.31 -11.12 0.86
N THR A 610 27.99 -11.09 2.00
CA THR A 610 28.16 -9.86 2.76
C THR A 610 29.30 -9.05 2.16
N LEU A 611 29.01 -7.82 1.71
CA LEU A 611 30.02 -6.89 1.18
C LEU A 611 30.56 -5.95 2.26
N PHE A 612 29.73 -5.65 3.25
CA PHE A 612 30.06 -4.73 4.33
C PHE A 612 29.32 -5.15 5.59
N SER A 613 30.00 -5.11 6.73
CA SER A 613 29.39 -5.28 8.05
C SER A 613 30.21 -4.48 9.06
N LYS A 614 29.54 -3.67 9.86
CA LYS A 614 30.10 -2.94 10.98
C LYS A 614 29.16 -3.05 12.17
N ASN A 615 29.69 -3.44 13.32
CA ASN A 615 28.99 -3.44 14.61
C ASN A 615 29.53 -2.36 15.55
N ILE A 616 28.96 -2.25 16.75
CA ILE A 616 29.37 -1.30 17.78
C ILE A 616 30.88 -1.32 18.03
N ASP A 617 31.48 -2.47 18.33
CA ASP A 617 32.90 -2.55 18.66
C ASP A 617 33.80 -2.10 17.51
N GLN A 618 33.46 -2.50 16.28
CA GLN A 618 34.23 -2.13 15.10
C GLN A 618 34.15 -0.63 14.80
N LEU A 619 32.99 0.00 15.05
CA LEU A 619 32.80 1.43 14.88
C LEU A 619 33.47 2.20 16.03
N ALA A 620 33.30 1.78 17.28
CA ALA A 620 33.98 2.36 18.43
C ALA A 620 35.50 2.38 18.23
N ALA A 621 36.10 1.26 17.84
CA ALA A 621 37.53 1.19 17.56
C ALA A 621 37.95 2.12 16.39
N GLN A 622 37.14 2.19 15.33
CA GLN A 622 37.41 3.05 14.17
C GLN A 622 37.38 4.55 14.53
N PHE A 623 36.50 4.95 15.44
CA PHE A 623 36.33 6.32 15.90
C PHE A 623 37.14 6.62 17.18
N GLY A 624 37.92 5.67 17.69
CA GLY A 624 38.72 5.82 18.90
C GLY A 624 37.87 6.02 20.17
N ALA A 625 36.67 5.45 20.21
CA ALA A 625 35.77 5.46 21.35
C ALA A 625 35.95 4.20 22.21
N ASP A 626 35.73 4.35 23.51
CA ASP A 626 35.64 3.26 24.49
C ASP A 626 34.56 3.59 25.53
N THR A 627 34.43 2.80 26.60
CA THR A 627 33.39 3.00 27.62
C THR A 627 33.53 4.27 28.46
N ASN A 628 34.65 4.97 28.36
CA ASN A 628 34.95 6.20 29.09
C ASN A 628 35.23 7.41 28.18
N GLN A 629 35.52 7.17 26.89
CA GLN A 629 35.90 8.20 25.93
C GLN A 629 35.06 8.11 24.67
N ILE A 630 34.48 9.25 24.27
CA ILE A 630 33.64 9.36 23.08
C ILE A 630 34.43 9.25 21.76
N GLY A 631 35.75 9.46 21.80
CA GLY A 631 36.57 9.51 20.59
C GLY A 631 36.08 10.58 19.61
N GLN A 632 35.90 10.19 18.35
CA GLN A 632 35.37 11.02 17.27
C GLN A 632 33.86 10.83 17.04
N LEU A 633 33.18 10.05 17.88
CA LEU A 633 31.72 9.96 17.82
C LEU A 633 31.09 11.29 18.24
N VAL A 634 29.91 11.59 17.71
CA VAL A 634 29.16 12.81 18.03
C VAL A 634 27.97 12.45 18.90
N LYS A 635 27.92 12.98 20.12
CA LYS A 635 26.71 12.89 20.96
C LYS A 635 25.64 13.78 20.35
N VAL A 636 24.45 13.22 20.09
CA VAL A 636 23.32 13.95 19.48
C VAL A 636 22.13 14.12 20.41
N SER A 637 22.11 13.43 21.56
CA SER A 637 21.16 13.74 22.63
C SER A 637 21.50 15.06 23.33
N PRO A 638 20.50 15.86 23.75
CA PRO A 638 19.07 15.52 23.83
C PRO A 638 18.25 15.79 22.55
N ASP A 639 18.86 16.29 21.48
CA ASP A 639 18.11 16.69 20.26
C ASP A 639 17.56 15.49 19.48
N ILE A 640 18.30 14.37 19.51
CA ILE A 640 17.88 13.06 19.01
C ILE A 640 17.94 12.08 20.19
N VAL A 641 16.82 11.42 20.46
CA VAL A 641 16.67 10.41 21.51
C VAL A 641 15.91 9.22 20.93
N PHE A 642 16.25 8.00 21.39
CA PHE A 642 15.46 6.80 21.10
C PHE A 642 14.72 6.36 22.38
N ASP A 643 14.80 5.11 22.84
CA ASP A 643 13.97 4.62 23.96
C ASP A 643 14.58 4.88 25.35
N ARG A 644 15.91 4.75 25.53
CA ARG A 644 16.52 4.59 26.87
C ARG A 644 17.73 5.48 27.14
N GLY A 645 18.67 5.51 26.21
CA GLY A 645 20.04 5.96 26.41
C GLY A 645 20.35 7.29 25.71
N ASP A 646 21.55 7.78 25.96
CA ASP A 646 22.12 8.83 25.12
C ASP A 646 22.49 8.25 23.75
N VAL A 647 22.10 8.95 22.68
CA VAL A 647 22.40 8.56 21.30
C VAL A 647 23.70 9.21 20.85
N TYR A 648 24.58 8.38 20.27
CA TYR A 648 25.81 8.80 19.63
C TYR A 648 25.81 8.40 18.16
N MET A 649 26.51 9.17 17.33
CA MET A 649 26.57 8.93 15.89
C MET A 649 27.99 8.96 15.32
N THR A 650 28.15 8.32 14.16
CA THR A 650 29.40 8.33 13.37
C THR A 650 29.55 9.56 12.47
N ASN A 651 28.51 10.38 12.32
CA ASN A 651 28.34 11.32 11.21
C ASN A 651 28.30 10.58 9.85
N TRP A 652 28.00 11.29 8.76
CA TRP A 652 27.92 10.72 7.42
C TRP A 652 29.26 10.11 6.98
N GLN A 653 29.22 8.81 6.70
CA GLN A 653 30.30 7.99 6.14
C GLN A 653 30.02 7.71 4.68
N SER A 654 31.07 7.58 3.87
CA SER A 654 30.97 7.11 2.48
C SER A 654 31.59 5.72 2.36
N THR A 655 30.98 4.83 1.59
CA THR A 655 31.55 3.50 1.32
C THR A 655 31.40 3.16 -0.16
N THR A 656 32.45 2.56 -0.72
CA THR A 656 32.50 2.03 -2.09
C THR A 656 32.80 0.54 -2.02
N LEU A 657 31.92 -0.27 -2.61
CA LEU A 657 31.99 -1.73 -2.61
C LEU A 657 32.18 -2.23 -4.04
N ASP A 658 33.09 -3.18 -4.25
CA ASP A 658 33.34 -3.79 -5.56
C ASP A 658 32.19 -4.73 -5.96
N VAL A 659 31.57 -4.44 -7.10
CA VAL A 659 30.54 -5.29 -7.72
C VAL A 659 30.97 -5.87 -9.07
N THR A 660 32.24 -5.69 -9.46
CA THR A 660 32.82 -6.28 -10.68
C THR A 660 32.54 -7.78 -10.84
N PRO A 661 32.63 -8.62 -9.77
CA PRO A 661 32.33 -10.06 -9.89
C PRO A 661 30.89 -10.39 -10.31
N TYR A 662 29.97 -9.42 -10.20
CA TYR A 662 28.53 -9.62 -10.45
C TYR A 662 28.06 -9.02 -11.77
N ARG A 663 28.97 -8.45 -12.59
CA ARG A 663 28.66 -7.95 -13.94
C ARG A 663 27.89 -8.98 -14.76
N GLY A 664 26.82 -8.53 -15.41
CA GLY A 664 25.88 -9.33 -16.18
C GLY A 664 24.88 -10.14 -15.35
N GLN A 665 25.01 -10.19 -14.03
CA GLN A 665 24.16 -10.95 -13.12
C GLN A 665 23.07 -10.07 -12.50
N THR A 666 21.94 -10.69 -12.19
CA THR A 666 20.90 -10.09 -11.35
C THR A 666 21.23 -10.35 -9.89
N ILE A 667 21.26 -9.29 -9.10
CA ILE A 667 21.49 -9.30 -7.65
C ILE A 667 20.39 -8.52 -6.95
N VAL A 668 20.19 -8.82 -5.67
CA VAL A 668 19.44 -7.98 -4.74
C VAL A 668 20.45 -7.33 -3.79
N ILE A 669 20.46 -6.00 -3.73
CA ILE A 669 21.15 -5.28 -2.66
C ILE A 669 20.23 -5.25 -1.44
N VAL A 670 20.74 -5.58 -0.26
CA VAL A 670 20.00 -5.48 1.01
C VAL A 670 20.82 -4.67 2.01
N LEU A 671 20.22 -3.60 2.52
CA LEU A 671 20.73 -2.73 3.56
C LEU A 671 20.00 -3.07 4.86
N ILE A 672 20.72 -3.41 5.93
CA ILE A 672 20.14 -4.00 7.15
C ILE A 672 20.68 -3.27 8.38
N CYS A 673 19.76 -2.79 9.23
CA CYS A 673 20.03 -2.52 10.63
C CYS A 673 19.63 -3.77 11.41
N GLY A 674 20.52 -4.30 12.25
CA GLY A 674 20.23 -5.48 13.06
C GLY A 674 20.49 -5.24 14.52
N ASP A 675 19.57 -5.76 15.33
CA ASP A 675 19.62 -5.78 16.78
C ASP A 675 20.36 -7.05 17.26
N ILE A 676 21.32 -6.93 18.17
CA ILE A 676 21.96 -8.09 18.82
C ILE A 676 21.99 -7.89 20.32
N GLY A 677 21.37 -8.82 21.04
CA GLY A 677 21.56 -9.00 22.48
C GLY A 677 20.42 -8.43 23.32
N ASP A 678 19.71 -7.41 22.83
CA ASP A 678 18.53 -6.88 23.48
C ASP A 678 17.39 -6.49 22.52
N SER A 679 16.51 -5.59 22.95
CA SER A 679 15.39 -5.03 22.18
C SER A 679 14.91 -3.71 22.80
N ILE A 680 15.78 -3.05 23.58
CA ILE A 680 15.48 -1.89 24.42
C ILE A 680 16.45 -0.74 24.16
N TYR A 681 17.67 -1.00 23.71
CA TYR A 681 18.61 -0.02 23.22
C TYR A 681 18.55 -0.03 21.70
N ASP A 682 18.26 1.13 21.13
CA ASP A 682 17.93 1.23 19.73
C ASP A 682 19.11 1.73 18.87
N THR A 683 19.12 1.27 17.63
CA THR A 683 20.06 1.69 16.58
C THR A 683 19.31 2.10 15.31
N ALA A 684 19.76 3.20 14.70
CA ALA A 684 19.29 3.68 13.40
C ALA A 684 20.45 3.93 12.43
N ILE A 685 20.23 3.59 11.17
CA ILE A 685 21.11 3.87 10.05
C ILE A 685 20.39 4.84 9.11
N LEU A 686 20.93 6.04 8.97
CA LEU A 686 20.53 6.96 7.91
C LEU A 686 21.24 6.55 6.62
N LEU A 687 20.56 6.66 5.49
CA LEU A 687 21.00 6.21 4.18
C LEU A 687 20.75 7.32 3.16
N ASP A 688 21.72 7.55 2.28
CA ASP A 688 21.57 8.47 1.15
C ASP A 688 22.54 8.11 0.03
N GLU A 689 22.29 8.63 -1.17
CA GLU A 689 23.15 8.52 -2.34
C GLU A 689 23.57 7.08 -2.72
N VAL A 690 22.66 6.11 -2.61
CA VAL A 690 22.92 4.74 -3.10
C VAL A 690 23.02 4.78 -4.63
N LYS A 691 24.19 4.43 -5.17
CA LYS A 691 24.53 4.53 -6.59
C LYS A 691 25.26 3.27 -7.05
N ILE A 692 24.99 2.85 -8.28
CA ILE A 692 25.77 1.81 -8.97
C ILE A 692 26.43 2.42 -10.20
N GLN A 693 27.75 2.25 -10.33
CA GLN A 693 28.59 2.93 -11.32
C GLN A 693 29.48 1.98 -12.07
#